data_AF-A0A4V2LJZ3-F1
#
_entry.id   AF-A0A4V2LJZ3-F1
#
_cell.length_a   1.000
_cell.length_b   1.000
_cell.length_c   1.000
_cell.angle_alpha   90.00
_cell.angle_beta   90.00
_cell.angle_gamma   90.00
#
_symmetry.space_group_name_H-M   'P 1'
#
loop_
_entity.id
_entity.type
_entity.pdbx_description
1 polymer ?
#
loop_
_entity_poly.entity_id
_entity_poly.type
_entity_poly.pdbx_seq_one_letter_code
_entity_poly.pdbx_strand_id
1 'polypeptide(L)'
;MTEHAITYPFRKHCLATAIGLLLANPSYALQALSDDSLSNTTGEGVALVLDDFKMVFQQPNDLSTGSSYTRGLENPSQYDTGFIRIIPTGENYVQLAESAYHTVYNNTYNQSVLKGKAEHKYNETYRSTYEQTYTNQYSTLYQEYTKNIEADVDAKKETFTFDVREGFFNNETLKNYYNQRLADYMDGTWGKIGASLAKDGTTAYDMNAFFVNEKKAKEYAITNTYEMLDLLYGRRSAEANNDLLNSDFYKGLGNFTRADQVGSQVDTLIQAEIIKETASADIRAKYNASQLAEDTAKSAVAEIYAQIIQSAEQAAAIAASGSPVQSLRTKADVFIYGLALSKSDNSLSSRYSNQGFNWGSADNPWLFRAGTEKVKQFKNVEKDVGYLALEAPLATTTPTESDNNIKLGFWTDIFSRQLNSSAEVDPSTGAPKSGLDKEHRLRTQFVANGLSLNGSQTRIFQTLDSDNPNHHQTLGMASVLRLNTNDNPANLSFTDSNLDSKGIRISTAAKSDTLDGTAVTPAIDGSLAPVFHDTEGLYLYSPNINLVLGNMYQPFVVGSEGNNIVLEVTRIPNVPEIYNKIYQNYEDGKGGYLGSTAFTGSTCNVVSCGTPLKANVNDSAAMYQGRNATHSSIAIGTVERLPNNMLRAKDHTDATGVVFKGVDGTAKNLGSVAIDGVLIQHLKFKTTGL
;
A
#
# COMPACT_ATOMS: atom_id res chain seq x y z
N MET A 1 -40.51 -40.28 -4.85
CA MET A 1 -40.82 -38.86 -5.12
C MET A 1 -41.65 -38.35 -3.95
N THR A 2 -41.02 -37.62 -3.05
CA THR A 2 -41.68 -36.94 -1.94
C THR A 2 -41.01 -35.58 -1.82
N GLU A 3 -41.76 -34.54 -2.18
CA GLU A 3 -41.41 -33.14 -1.96
C GLU A 3 -41.11 -32.91 -0.48
N HIS A 4 -39.91 -32.45 -0.16
CA HIS A 4 -39.65 -31.77 1.10
C HIS A 4 -39.90 -30.29 0.88
N ALA A 5 -41.03 -29.80 1.41
CA ALA A 5 -41.34 -28.39 1.49
C ALA A 5 -40.24 -27.65 2.26
N ILE A 6 -39.57 -26.71 1.60
CA ILE A 6 -38.66 -25.75 2.24
C ILE A 6 -39.52 -24.65 2.86
N THR A 7 -39.78 -24.74 4.16
CA THR A 7 -40.36 -23.65 4.95
C THR A 7 -39.32 -22.57 5.18
N TYR A 8 -39.59 -21.34 4.71
CA TYR A 8 -38.83 -20.14 5.05
C TYR A 8 -39.35 -19.55 6.37
N PRO A 9 -38.57 -19.54 7.47
CA PRO A 9 -38.99 -18.85 8.69
C PRO A 9 -38.74 -17.35 8.57
N PHE A 10 -39.82 -16.57 8.43
CA PHE A 10 -39.80 -15.12 8.62
C PHE A 10 -39.40 -14.82 10.08
N ARG A 11 -38.27 -14.15 10.31
CA ARG A 11 -37.77 -13.89 11.68
C ARG A 11 -38.68 -12.88 12.39
N LYS A 12 -39.20 -13.26 13.57
CA LYS A 12 -40.14 -12.47 14.42
C LYS A 12 -39.68 -11.02 14.72
N HIS A 13 -38.37 -10.75 14.65
CA HIS A 13 -37.79 -9.43 14.89
C HIS A 13 -38.06 -8.43 13.75
N CYS A 14 -38.14 -8.87 12.49
CA CYS A 14 -38.46 -7.99 11.36
C CYS A 14 -39.94 -7.57 11.36
N LEU A 15 -40.82 -8.44 11.85
CA LEU A 15 -42.24 -8.12 12.05
C LEU A 15 -42.43 -7.07 13.15
N ALA A 16 -41.63 -7.12 14.23
CA ALA A 16 -41.68 -6.13 15.30
C ALA A 16 -41.27 -4.72 14.84
N THR A 17 -40.24 -4.61 13.98
CA THR A 17 -39.83 -3.32 13.41
C THR A 17 -40.90 -2.75 12.47
N ALA A 18 -41.51 -3.60 11.64
CA ALA A 18 -42.59 -3.19 10.73
C ALA A 18 -43.85 -2.74 11.50
N ILE A 19 -44.21 -3.43 12.59
CA ILE A 19 -45.35 -3.05 13.45
C ILE A 19 -45.05 -1.77 14.23
N GLY A 20 -43.81 -1.56 14.70
CA GLY A 20 -43.41 -0.33 15.39
C GLY A 20 -43.52 0.94 14.52
N LEU A 21 -43.20 0.83 13.23
CA LEU A 21 -43.34 1.92 12.25
C LEU A 21 -44.82 2.25 11.95
N LEU A 22 -45.72 1.28 12.03
CA LEU A 22 -47.15 1.45 11.78
C LEU A 22 -47.94 2.00 12.99
N LEU A 23 -47.31 2.08 14.18
CA LEU A 23 -47.94 2.51 15.43
C LEU A 23 -47.48 3.89 15.92
N ALA A 24 -46.65 4.61 15.16
CA ALA A 24 -46.29 5.99 15.48
C ALA A 24 -47.49 6.93 15.25
N ASN A 25 -47.88 7.68 16.29
CA ASN A 25 -48.98 8.66 16.20
C ASN A 25 -48.62 9.80 15.22
N PRO A 26 -49.55 10.24 14.36
CA PRO A 26 -49.32 11.37 13.46
C PRO A 26 -49.36 12.68 14.25
N SER A 27 -48.20 13.32 14.45
CA SER A 27 -48.11 14.72 14.88
C SER A 27 -48.19 15.63 13.65
N TYR A 28 -49.26 16.42 13.58
CA TYR A 28 -49.52 17.38 12.50
C TYR A 28 -48.47 18.51 12.51
N ALA A 29 -47.57 18.51 11.53
CA ALA A 29 -46.68 19.63 11.21
C ALA A 29 -46.28 19.63 9.72
N LEU A 30 -47.23 19.39 8.81
CA LEU A 30 -46.98 19.37 7.37
C LEU A 30 -47.81 20.48 6.71
N GLN A 31 -47.14 21.57 6.33
CA GLN A 31 -47.68 22.54 5.40
C GLN A 31 -47.62 21.90 3.99
N ALA A 32 -48.74 21.92 3.27
CA ALA A 32 -48.81 21.32 1.93
C ALA A 32 -47.82 22.02 0.98
N LEU A 33 -46.81 21.27 0.52
CA LEU A 33 -45.98 21.64 -0.62
C LEU A 33 -46.84 21.66 -1.89
N SER A 34 -46.53 22.51 -2.87
CA SER A 34 -47.37 22.69 -4.06
C SER A 34 -47.52 21.39 -4.86
N ASP A 35 -48.77 20.93 -5.07
CA ASP A 35 -49.11 19.70 -5.79
C ASP A 35 -48.50 19.62 -7.21
N ASP A 36 -48.29 20.76 -7.87
CA ASP A 36 -47.79 20.83 -9.25
C ASP A 36 -46.32 20.33 -9.36
N SER A 37 -45.48 20.60 -8.36
CA SER A 37 -44.09 20.09 -8.33
C SER A 37 -44.02 18.62 -7.90
N LEU A 38 -44.92 18.18 -7.02
CA LEU A 38 -45.02 16.78 -6.57
C LEU A 38 -45.58 15.85 -7.65
N SER A 39 -46.46 16.34 -8.54
CA SER A 39 -47.11 15.54 -9.60
C SER A 39 -46.14 14.96 -10.65
N ASN A 40 -44.93 15.53 -10.77
CA ASN A 40 -43.89 15.05 -11.69
C ASN A 40 -42.99 13.96 -11.07
N THR A 41 -43.13 13.65 -9.77
CA THR A 41 -42.40 12.55 -9.13
C THR A 41 -43.11 11.22 -9.39
N THR A 42 -42.57 10.41 -10.29
CA THR A 42 -43.17 9.15 -10.77
C THR A 42 -42.98 7.96 -9.80
N GLY A 43 -42.93 8.21 -8.49
CA GLY A 43 -42.82 7.17 -7.47
C GLY A 43 -43.50 7.55 -6.17
N GLU A 44 -44.17 6.60 -5.53
CA GLU A 44 -44.76 6.74 -4.20
C GLU A 44 -43.65 7.06 -3.18
N GLY A 45 -43.72 8.23 -2.55
CA GLY A 45 -42.70 8.68 -1.62
C GLY A 45 -43.11 9.90 -0.80
N VAL A 46 -42.30 10.23 0.20
CA VAL A 46 -42.44 11.40 1.07
C VAL A 46 -41.30 12.36 0.78
N ALA A 47 -41.65 13.61 0.46
CA ALA A 47 -40.70 14.70 0.36
C ALA A 47 -40.63 15.46 1.70
N LEU A 48 -39.43 15.81 2.12
CA LEU A 48 -39.18 16.58 3.35
C LEU A 48 -38.36 17.83 3.03
N VAL A 49 -38.78 18.95 3.60
CA VAL A 49 -38.00 20.20 3.64
C VAL A 49 -37.83 20.56 5.10
N LEU A 50 -36.61 20.93 5.48
CA LEU A 50 -36.32 21.38 6.84
C LEU A 50 -36.19 22.89 6.80
N ASP A 51 -37.05 23.60 7.54
CA ASP A 51 -37.00 25.06 7.68
C ASP A 51 -36.67 25.43 9.14
N ASP A 52 -35.70 26.32 9.32
CA ASP A 52 -35.15 26.76 10.62
C ASP A 52 -34.84 25.58 11.58
N PHE A 53 -34.33 24.48 11.03
CA PHE A 53 -34.10 23.24 11.77
C PHE A 53 -32.83 23.32 12.64
N LYS A 54 -32.94 22.86 13.89
CA LYS A 54 -31.80 22.57 14.78
C LYS A 54 -32.11 21.39 15.67
N MET A 55 -31.07 20.70 16.13
CA MET A 55 -31.20 19.56 17.03
C MET A 55 -30.09 19.60 18.08
N VAL A 56 -30.42 19.31 19.33
CA VAL A 56 -29.44 19.17 20.41
C VAL A 56 -29.82 17.97 21.27
N PHE A 57 -28.88 17.05 21.48
CA PHE A 57 -29.04 15.91 22.37
C PHE A 57 -28.94 16.38 23.82
N GLN A 58 -30.01 16.15 24.56
CA GLN A 58 -30.14 16.49 25.98
C GLN A 58 -30.53 15.23 26.76
N GLN A 59 -30.23 15.20 28.05
CA GLN A 59 -30.61 14.08 28.91
C GLN A 59 -32.15 14.03 29.08
N PRO A 60 -32.78 12.86 29.36
CA PRO A 60 -34.24 12.66 29.48
C PRO A 60 -35.07 13.53 30.46
N ASN A 61 -34.58 14.67 30.93
CA ASN A 61 -35.31 15.61 31.80
C ASN A 61 -35.89 16.83 31.06
N ASP A 62 -36.16 16.76 29.75
CA ASP A 62 -36.86 17.84 29.05
C ASP A 62 -38.33 17.47 28.75
N LEU A 63 -39.23 18.09 29.52
CA LEU A 63 -40.67 18.13 29.23
C LEU A 63 -41.14 19.59 29.20
N SER A 64 -40.64 20.38 28.24
CA SER A 64 -41.03 21.77 27.92
C SER A 64 -40.71 22.83 28.98
N THR A 65 -40.48 24.09 28.56
CA THR A 65 -39.90 25.21 29.39
C THR A 65 -38.57 24.90 30.10
N GLY A 66 -38.05 23.69 29.97
CA GLY A 66 -36.84 23.18 30.62
C GLY A 66 -35.57 23.27 29.77
N SER A 67 -35.66 23.78 28.54
CA SER A 67 -34.49 24.01 27.68
C SER A 67 -33.46 24.83 28.45
N SER A 68 -32.21 24.37 28.49
CA SER A 68 -31.12 25.05 29.20
C SER A 68 -31.04 26.53 28.85
N TYR A 69 -31.35 26.90 27.60
CA TYR A 69 -31.39 28.27 27.06
C TYR A 69 -32.53 29.15 27.56
N THR A 70 -33.60 28.56 28.10
CA THR A 70 -34.76 29.29 28.64
C THR A 70 -34.68 29.53 30.15
N ARG A 71 -33.67 28.95 30.83
CA ARG A 71 -33.51 28.99 32.29
C ARG A 71 -32.69 30.18 32.82
N GLY A 72 -32.28 31.11 31.96
CA GLY A 72 -31.48 32.28 32.36
C GLY A 72 -30.12 31.94 32.97
N LEU A 73 -29.57 30.77 32.63
CA LEU A 73 -28.31 30.26 33.19
C LEU A 73 -27.11 30.92 32.52
N GLU A 74 -26.04 31.05 33.28
CA GLU A 74 -24.71 31.31 32.72
C GLU A 74 -24.25 30.04 31.97
N ASN A 75 -23.96 30.17 30.67
CA ASN A 75 -23.52 29.08 29.77
C ASN A 75 -24.47 27.86 29.69
N PRO A 76 -25.71 28.05 29.22
CA PRO A 76 -26.73 26.99 29.18
C PRO A 76 -26.32 25.74 28.38
N SER A 77 -25.44 25.89 27.40
CA SER A 77 -24.97 24.79 26.55
C SER A 77 -24.17 23.71 27.28
N GLN A 78 -23.68 23.99 28.49
CA GLN A 78 -22.96 23.00 29.31
C GLN A 78 -23.86 21.94 29.95
N TYR A 79 -25.18 22.15 29.95
CA TYR A 79 -26.17 21.22 30.53
C TYR A 79 -26.71 20.21 29.52
N ASP A 80 -26.34 20.33 28.24
CA ASP A 80 -26.81 19.48 27.16
C ASP A 80 -25.92 18.22 27.03
N THR A 81 -25.97 17.32 28.00
CA THR A 81 -25.05 16.15 28.11
C THR A 81 -25.68 14.82 27.70
N GLY A 82 -26.81 14.84 26.97
CA GLY A 82 -27.39 13.62 26.41
C GLY A 82 -26.36 12.87 25.55
N PHE A 83 -26.30 11.54 25.66
CA PHE A 83 -25.16 10.77 25.15
C PHE A 83 -25.52 9.48 24.42
N ILE A 84 -24.55 9.03 23.62
CA ILE A 84 -24.47 7.72 22.98
C ILE A 84 -23.26 7.02 23.60
N ARG A 85 -23.47 5.83 24.17
CA ARG A 85 -22.37 4.98 24.67
C ARG A 85 -22.04 3.93 23.62
N ILE A 86 -20.78 3.87 23.24
CA ILE A 86 -20.23 2.84 22.36
C ILE A 86 -19.34 1.95 23.22
N ILE A 87 -19.63 0.65 23.22
CA ILE A 87 -18.85 -0.37 23.91
C ILE A 87 -18.16 -1.19 22.81
N PRO A 88 -16.86 -1.01 22.57
CA PRO A 88 -16.11 -1.91 21.71
C PRO A 88 -16.15 -3.32 22.28
N THR A 89 -16.93 -4.19 21.64
CA THR A 89 -16.96 -5.63 21.94
C THR A 89 -16.08 -6.33 20.92
N GLY A 90 -14.90 -6.80 21.35
CA GLY A 90 -13.94 -7.45 20.46
C GLY A 90 -12.90 -8.31 21.19
N GLU A 91 -12.77 -9.54 20.69
CA GLU A 91 -11.81 -10.61 20.97
C GLU A 91 -11.83 -11.35 22.33
N ASN A 92 -11.47 -12.64 22.25
CA ASN A 92 -11.37 -13.58 23.35
C ASN A 92 -10.28 -13.13 24.34
N TYR A 93 -10.70 -12.50 25.44
CA TYR A 93 -9.83 -11.93 26.48
C TYR A 93 -8.78 -12.90 27.06
N VAL A 94 -8.91 -14.22 26.82
CA VAL A 94 -7.91 -15.24 27.20
C VAL A 94 -6.62 -15.12 26.38
N GLN A 95 -6.67 -14.79 25.08
CA GLN A 95 -5.47 -14.70 24.22
C GLN A 95 -4.64 -13.43 24.45
N LEU A 96 -5.25 -12.36 24.98
CA LEU A 96 -4.55 -11.13 25.37
C LEU A 96 -3.60 -11.36 26.57
N ALA A 97 -3.94 -12.31 27.44
CA ALA A 97 -3.07 -12.75 28.54
C ALA A 97 -1.81 -13.45 28.02
N GLU A 98 -1.99 -14.32 27.03
CA GLU A 98 -0.88 -15.04 26.37
C GLU A 98 0.05 -14.07 25.64
N SER A 99 -0.50 -13.09 24.91
CA SER A 99 0.29 -12.07 24.21
C SER A 99 1.13 -11.20 25.16
N ALA A 100 0.56 -10.79 26.30
CA ALA A 100 1.29 -10.04 27.32
C ALA A 100 2.39 -10.88 27.98
N TYR A 101 2.09 -12.15 28.31
CA TYR A 101 3.07 -13.11 28.80
C TYR A 101 4.24 -13.28 27.82
N HIS A 102 3.94 -13.51 26.54
CA HIS A 102 4.95 -13.67 25.50
C HIS A 102 5.79 -12.41 25.28
N THR A 103 5.19 -11.22 25.37
CA THR A 103 5.92 -9.95 25.21
C THR A 103 6.95 -9.75 26.32
N VAL A 104 6.55 -9.95 27.59
CA VAL A 104 7.47 -9.83 28.73
C VAL A 104 8.54 -10.92 28.68
N TYR A 105 8.13 -12.17 28.40
CA TYR A 105 9.05 -13.31 28.26
C TYR A 105 10.12 -13.04 27.21
N ASN A 106 9.73 -12.67 25.99
CA ASN A 106 10.66 -12.45 24.87
C ASN A 106 11.64 -11.30 25.15
N ASN A 107 11.16 -10.19 25.72
CA ASN A 107 12.01 -9.05 26.05
C ASN A 107 13.05 -9.41 27.12
N THR A 108 12.62 -10.05 28.22
CA THR A 108 13.51 -10.47 29.30
C THR A 108 14.49 -11.55 28.84
N TYR A 109 14.03 -12.50 28.02
CA TYR A 109 14.88 -13.54 27.42
C TYR A 109 16.00 -12.91 26.58
N ASN A 110 15.66 -12.04 25.63
CA ASN A 110 16.63 -11.40 24.74
C ASN A 110 17.67 -10.56 25.52
N GLN A 111 17.22 -9.79 26.51
CA GLN A 111 18.12 -9.02 27.37
C GLN A 111 19.06 -9.93 28.18
N SER A 112 18.52 -11.02 28.72
CA SER A 112 19.29 -11.97 29.53
C SER A 112 20.32 -12.74 28.70
N VAL A 113 20.00 -13.11 27.46
CA VAL A 113 20.96 -13.72 26.52
C VAL A 113 22.10 -12.75 26.21
N LEU A 114 21.80 -11.48 25.93
CA LEU A 114 22.84 -10.46 25.67
C LEU A 114 23.75 -10.25 26.87
N LYS A 115 23.17 -10.13 28.07
CA LYS A 115 23.90 -9.98 29.32
C LYS A 115 24.76 -11.22 29.61
N GLY A 116 24.20 -12.41 29.47
CA GLY A 116 24.92 -13.67 29.67
C GLY A 116 26.10 -13.84 28.72
N LYS A 117 25.95 -13.45 27.44
CA LYS A 117 27.05 -13.42 26.46
C LYS A 117 28.18 -12.47 26.87
N ALA A 118 27.85 -11.32 27.45
CA ALA A 118 28.85 -10.37 27.94
C ALA A 118 29.58 -10.91 29.19
N GLU A 119 28.83 -11.43 30.17
CA GLU A 119 29.39 -11.94 31.44
C GLU A 119 30.30 -13.15 31.24
N HIS A 120 29.93 -14.07 30.33
CA HIS A 120 30.71 -15.27 30.04
C HIS A 120 31.77 -15.06 28.94
N LYS A 121 31.97 -13.81 28.50
CA LYS A 121 32.93 -13.46 27.43
C LYS A 121 32.73 -14.29 26.15
N TYR A 122 31.49 -14.66 25.84
CA TYR A 122 31.15 -15.57 24.74
C TYR A 122 31.76 -15.14 23.41
N ASN A 123 31.60 -13.86 23.04
CA ASN A 123 32.10 -13.32 21.78
C ASN A 123 33.64 -13.28 21.73
N GLU A 124 34.30 -13.09 22.88
CA GLU A 124 35.76 -13.06 22.97
C GLU A 124 36.34 -14.46 22.73
N THR A 125 35.81 -15.47 23.41
CA THR A 125 36.22 -16.88 23.23
C THR A 125 35.93 -17.39 21.83
N TYR A 126 34.76 -17.08 21.27
CA TYR A 126 34.43 -17.48 19.90
C TYR A 126 35.41 -16.88 18.90
N ARG A 127 35.64 -15.55 18.98
CA ARG A 127 36.51 -14.84 18.04
C ARG A 127 37.97 -15.30 18.14
N SER A 128 38.51 -15.41 19.35
CA SER A 128 39.92 -15.82 19.53
C SER A 128 40.16 -17.24 19.02
N THR A 129 39.23 -18.17 19.30
CA THR A 129 39.28 -19.55 18.80
C THR A 129 39.17 -19.61 17.28
N TYR A 130 38.26 -18.81 16.69
CA TYR A 130 38.10 -18.71 15.24
C TYR A 130 39.38 -18.19 14.57
N GLU A 131 39.90 -17.05 15.01
CA GLU A 131 41.08 -16.41 14.43
C GLU A 131 42.31 -17.33 14.52
N GLN A 132 42.55 -17.92 15.69
CA GLN A 132 43.67 -18.84 15.88
C GLN A 132 43.56 -20.07 14.98
N THR A 133 42.37 -20.67 14.89
CA THR A 133 42.13 -21.86 14.05
C THR A 133 42.25 -21.51 12.58
N TYR A 134 41.65 -20.40 12.15
CA TYR A 134 41.70 -19.92 10.78
C TYR A 134 43.13 -19.69 10.32
N THR A 135 43.94 -18.95 11.09
CA THR A 135 45.34 -18.67 10.73
C THR A 135 46.15 -19.95 10.57
N ASN A 136 45.99 -20.91 11.49
CA ASN A 136 46.71 -22.18 11.43
C ASN A 136 46.27 -23.05 10.23
N GLN A 137 44.96 -23.16 9.99
CA GLN A 137 44.40 -23.99 8.92
C GLN A 137 44.65 -23.37 7.54
N TYR A 138 44.48 -22.06 7.40
CA TYR A 138 44.77 -21.35 6.14
C TYR A 138 46.22 -21.54 5.72
N SER A 139 47.18 -21.37 6.64
CA SER A 139 48.60 -21.56 6.33
C SER A 139 48.89 -22.98 5.83
N THR A 140 48.27 -23.99 6.44
CA THR A 140 48.46 -25.40 6.07
C THR A 140 47.84 -25.71 4.71
N LEU A 141 46.58 -25.33 4.52
CA LEU A 141 45.83 -25.60 3.29
C LEU A 141 46.37 -24.81 2.09
N TYR A 142 46.82 -23.58 2.30
CA TYR A 142 47.43 -22.77 1.25
C TYR A 142 48.70 -23.43 0.70
N GLN A 143 49.58 -23.90 1.60
CA GLN A 143 50.77 -24.65 1.20
C GLN A 143 50.41 -25.95 0.47
N GLU A 144 49.40 -26.68 0.95
CA GLU A 144 48.95 -27.92 0.32
C GLU A 144 48.41 -27.68 -1.11
N TYR A 145 47.52 -26.70 -1.27
CA TYR A 145 46.85 -26.43 -2.55
C TYR A 145 47.74 -25.74 -3.58
N THR A 146 48.84 -25.09 -3.17
CA THR A 146 49.76 -24.43 -4.11
C THR A 146 50.95 -25.30 -4.51
N LYS A 147 51.23 -26.38 -3.76
CA LYS A 147 52.45 -27.19 -3.85
C LYS A 147 52.86 -27.62 -5.27
N ASN A 148 51.89 -27.99 -6.11
CA ASN A 148 52.15 -28.58 -7.42
C ASN A 148 51.76 -27.67 -8.60
N ILE A 149 51.24 -26.45 -8.36
CA ILE A 149 50.65 -25.62 -9.42
C ILE A 149 51.67 -25.31 -10.53
N GLU A 150 52.89 -24.90 -10.18
CA GLU A 150 53.93 -24.59 -11.17
C GLU A 150 54.26 -25.81 -12.04
N ALA A 151 54.46 -26.98 -11.41
CA ALA A 151 54.74 -28.22 -12.13
C ALA A 151 53.56 -28.66 -13.03
N ASP A 152 52.33 -28.52 -12.55
CA ASP A 152 51.11 -28.91 -13.27
C ASP A 152 50.83 -27.97 -14.46
N VAL A 153 51.13 -26.67 -14.32
CA VAL A 153 51.00 -25.70 -15.42
C VAL A 153 52.15 -25.83 -16.42
N ASP A 154 53.38 -26.06 -15.97
CA ASP A 154 54.53 -26.31 -16.85
C ASP A 154 54.34 -27.56 -17.72
N ALA A 155 53.66 -28.58 -17.19
CA ALA A 155 53.26 -29.74 -17.98
C ALA A 155 52.33 -29.41 -19.18
N LYS A 156 51.68 -28.23 -19.17
CA LYS A 156 50.85 -27.72 -20.28
C LYS A 156 51.63 -26.89 -21.31
N LYS A 157 52.95 -26.70 -21.15
CA LYS A 157 53.77 -25.83 -22.03
C LYS A 157 53.69 -26.22 -23.51
N GLU A 158 53.63 -27.52 -23.82
CA GLU A 158 53.49 -28.00 -25.20
C GLU A 158 52.15 -27.60 -25.82
N THR A 159 51.05 -27.67 -25.04
CA THR A 159 49.73 -27.22 -25.47
C THR A 159 49.70 -25.72 -25.77
N PHE A 160 50.22 -24.89 -24.85
CA PHE A 160 50.32 -23.45 -25.08
C PHE A 160 51.19 -23.11 -26.30
N THR A 161 52.28 -23.85 -26.49
CA THR A 161 53.17 -23.67 -27.66
C THR A 161 52.42 -23.97 -28.95
N PHE A 162 51.63 -25.04 -28.99
CA PHE A 162 50.81 -25.39 -30.15
C PHE A 162 49.79 -24.28 -30.45
N ASP A 163 49.01 -23.85 -29.45
CA ASP A 163 47.95 -22.85 -29.62
C ASP A 163 48.49 -21.49 -30.11
N VAL A 164 49.62 -21.04 -29.55
CA VAL A 164 50.27 -19.79 -29.97
C VAL A 164 50.78 -19.89 -31.42
N ARG A 165 51.42 -21.01 -31.79
CA ARG A 165 51.91 -21.22 -33.16
C ARG A 165 50.78 -21.25 -34.18
N GLU A 166 49.65 -21.89 -33.86
CA GLU A 166 48.45 -21.87 -34.71
C GLU A 166 47.91 -20.43 -34.88
N GLY A 167 47.96 -19.61 -33.83
CA GLY A 167 47.59 -18.19 -33.90
C GLY A 167 48.48 -17.40 -34.88
N PHE A 168 49.80 -17.60 -34.82
CA PHE A 168 50.74 -16.97 -35.75
C PHE A 168 50.59 -17.50 -37.17
N PHE A 169 50.43 -18.80 -37.36
CA PHE A 169 50.23 -19.43 -38.68
C PHE A 169 49.07 -18.77 -39.44
N ASN A 170 48.02 -18.36 -38.70
CA ASN A 170 46.84 -17.74 -39.26
C ASN A 170 46.95 -16.23 -39.55
N ASN A 171 48.10 -15.60 -39.31
CA ASN A 171 48.32 -14.19 -39.65
C ASN A 171 48.47 -13.99 -41.17
N GLU A 172 48.24 -12.76 -41.63
CA GLU A 172 48.23 -12.44 -43.07
C GLU A 172 49.57 -12.73 -43.75
N THR A 173 50.68 -12.44 -43.07
CA THR A 173 52.04 -12.68 -43.58
C THR A 173 52.32 -14.16 -43.85
N LEU A 174 52.03 -15.04 -42.89
CA LEU A 174 52.28 -16.48 -43.00
C LEU A 174 51.24 -17.18 -43.86
N LYS A 175 50.00 -16.68 -43.94
CA LYS A 175 49.02 -17.13 -44.94
C LYS A 175 49.46 -16.79 -46.35
N ASN A 176 49.98 -15.59 -46.59
CA ASN A 176 50.50 -15.20 -47.90
C ASN A 176 51.73 -16.03 -48.26
N TYR A 177 52.62 -16.28 -47.29
CA TYR A 177 53.75 -17.18 -47.46
C TYR A 177 53.31 -18.61 -47.80
N TYR A 178 52.36 -19.16 -47.05
CA TYR A 178 51.79 -20.48 -47.28
C TYR A 178 51.18 -20.58 -48.68
N ASN A 179 50.38 -19.59 -49.10
CA ASN A 179 49.75 -19.57 -50.42
C ASN A 179 50.80 -19.50 -51.53
N GLN A 180 51.84 -18.69 -51.37
CA GLN A 180 52.95 -18.60 -52.32
C GLN A 180 53.70 -19.94 -52.40
N ARG A 181 54.07 -20.54 -51.26
CA ARG A 181 54.77 -21.83 -51.23
C ARG A 181 53.93 -22.98 -51.75
N LEU A 182 52.63 -22.96 -51.49
CA LEU A 182 51.70 -23.92 -52.07
C LEU A 182 51.67 -23.78 -53.59
N ALA A 183 51.59 -22.55 -54.12
CA ALA A 183 51.67 -22.30 -55.56
C ALA A 183 52.99 -22.80 -56.17
N ASP A 184 54.13 -22.50 -55.53
CA ASP A 184 55.45 -22.94 -55.97
C ASP A 184 55.54 -24.48 -56.06
N TYR A 185 54.96 -25.20 -55.09
CA TYR A 185 54.90 -26.68 -55.12
C TYR A 185 53.88 -27.22 -56.12
N MET A 186 52.76 -26.52 -56.35
CA MET A 186 51.76 -26.89 -57.33
C MET A 186 52.23 -26.67 -58.78
N ASP A 187 53.16 -25.74 -59.00
CA ASP A 187 53.78 -25.47 -60.30
C ASP A 187 54.96 -26.39 -60.62
N GLY A 188 55.44 -27.15 -59.61
CA GLY A 188 56.52 -28.14 -59.72
C GLY A 188 57.93 -27.53 -59.60
N THR A 189 58.78 -28.13 -58.75
CA THR A 189 60.11 -27.59 -58.41
C THR A 189 61.26 -28.25 -59.18
N TRP A 190 61.01 -29.34 -59.90
CA TRP A 190 61.99 -30.10 -60.69
C TRP A 190 61.54 -30.29 -62.15
N GLY A 191 62.39 -29.89 -63.12
CA GLY A 191 62.21 -30.20 -64.55
C GLY A 191 61.85 -29.04 -65.50
N LYS A 192 61.60 -27.82 -65.00
CA LYS A 192 61.57 -26.59 -65.82
C LYS A 192 62.97 -25.98 -65.92
N ILE A 193 63.44 -25.68 -67.14
CA ILE A 193 64.69 -24.92 -67.35
C ILE A 193 64.49 -23.49 -66.80
N GLY A 194 65.05 -23.21 -65.62
CA GLY A 194 65.16 -21.86 -65.05
C GLY A 194 64.34 -21.52 -63.79
N ALA A 195 63.56 -22.45 -63.21
CA ALA A 195 62.79 -22.19 -61.98
C ALA A 195 63.21 -23.13 -60.85
N SER A 196 64.22 -22.72 -60.07
CA SER A 196 64.52 -23.33 -58.77
C SER A 196 63.72 -22.63 -57.68
N LEU A 197 63.23 -23.40 -56.71
CA LEU A 197 62.56 -22.85 -55.52
C LEU A 197 63.41 -21.76 -54.86
N ALA A 198 62.80 -20.63 -54.50
CA ALA A 198 63.52 -19.52 -53.89
C ALA A 198 64.17 -19.96 -52.57
N LYS A 199 65.47 -19.65 -52.42
CA LYS A 199 66.17 -19.84 -51.15
C LYS A 199 65.76 -18.73 -50.19
N ASP A 200 64.96 -19.07 -49.20
CA ASP A 200 64.46 -18.14 -48.17
C ASP A 200 64.73 -18.64 -46.75
N GLY A 201 65.62 -19.62 -46.60
CA GLY A 201 65.99 -20.19 -45.30
C GLY A 201 65.08 -21.32 -44.80
N THR A 202 64.00 -21.66 -45.52
CA THR A 202 63.20 -22.86 -45.27
C THR A 202 63.69 -24.06 -46.08
N THR A 203 63.29 -25.27 -45.67
CA THR A 203 63.68 -26.52 -46.32
C THR A 203 63.09 -26.60 -47.73
N ALA A 204 63.93 -26.81 -48.74
CA ALA A 204 63.45 -27.03 -50.10
C ALA A 204 63.05 -28.51 -50.30
N TYR A 205 61.81 -28.75 -50.71
CA TYR A 205 61.33 -30.09 -51.07
C TYR A 205 61.25 -30.27 -52.59
N ASP A 206 61.66 -31.44 -53.07
CA ASP A 206 61.58 -31.78 -54.49
C ASP A 206 60.17 -32.26 -54.85
N MET A 207 59.56 -31.63 -55.86
CA MET A 207 58.23 -31.91 -56.38
C MET A 207 58.29 -32.02 -57.89
N ASN A 208 57.82 -33.14 -58.42
CA ASN A 208 57.84 -33.43 -59.85
C ASN A 208 56.75 -32.60 -60.57
N ALA A 209 57.17 -31.75 -61.51
CA ALA A 209 56.26 -30.89 -62.28
C ALA A 209 55.26 -31.65 -63.17
N PHE A 210 55.52 -32.93 -63.47
CA PHE A 210 54.64 -33.75 -64.32
C PHE A 210 53.58 -34.53 -63.52
N PHE A 211 53.75 -34.71 -62.21
CA PHE A 211 52.83 -35.45 -61.33
C PHE A 211 52.75 -34.81 -59.93
N VAL A 212 52.13 -33.65 -59.84
CA VAL A 212 51.98 -32.89 -58.59
C VAL A 212 51.01 -33.60 -57.66
N ASN A 213 51.48 -34.00 -56.46
CA ASN A 213 50.64 -34.55 -55.41
C ASN A 213 50.17 -33.42 -54.49
N GLU A 214 48.90 -33.02 -54.63
CA GLU A 214 48.30 -31.90 -53.88
C GLU A 214 48.41 -32.08 -52.36
N LYS A 215 48.27 -33.31 -51.84
CA LYS A 215 48.39 -33.58 -50.40
C LYS A 215 49.81 -33.31 -49.91
N LYS A 216 50.83 -33.78 -50.64
CA LYS A 216 52.23 -33.50 -50.31
C LYS A 216 52.60 -32.04 -50.50
N ALA A 217 52.06 -31.37 -51.51
CA ALA A 217 52.26 -29.93 -51.72
C ALA A 217 51.77 -29.13 -50.50
N LYS A 218 50.58 -29.47 -49.99
CA LYS A 218 50.04 -28.87 -48.75
C LYS A 218 50.89 -29.21 -47.52
N GLU A 219 51.30 -30.47 -47.36
CA GLU A 219 52.18 -30.88 -46.24
C GLU A 219 53.52 -30.12 -46.24
N TYR A 220 54.17 -29.98 -47.41
CA TYR A 220 55.42 -29.24 -47.55
C TYR A 220 55.24 -27.73 -47.34
N ALA A 221 54.18 -27.14 -47.90
CA ALA A 221 53.85 -25.73 -47.68
C ALA A 221 53.56 -25.44 -46.20
N ILE A 222 52.81 -26.31 -45.50
CA ILE A 222 52.57 -26.20 -44.05
C ILE A 222 53.90 -26.29 -43.29
N THR A 223 54.74 -27.27 -43.63
CA THR A 223 56.04 -27.47 -42.97
C THR A 223 56.94 -26.25 -43.15
N ASN A 224 57.06 -25.72 -44.37
CA ASN A 224 57.84 -24.50 -44.62
C ASN A 224 57.25 -23.29 -43.94
N THR A 225 55.92 -23.19 -43.84
CA THR A 225 55.27 -22.08 -43.14
C THR A 225 55.56 -22.12 -41.65
N TYR A 226 55.62 -23.30 -41.03
CA TYR A 226 56.05 -23.46 -39.64
C TYR A 226 57.56 -23.20 -39.44
N GLU A 227 58.40 -23.57 -40.40
CA GLU A 227 59.82 -23.21 -40.39
C GLU A 227 60.02 -21.69 -40.53
N MET A 228 59.25 -21.05 -41.42
CA MET A 228 59.24 -19.61 -41.62
C MET A 228 58.70 -18.87 -40.39
N LEU A 229 57.65 -19.41 -39.75
CA LEU A 229 57.15 -18.94 -38.47
C LEU A 229 58.25 -19.00 -37.41
N ASP A 230 58.96 -20.12 -37.28
CA ASP A 230 60.06 -20.23 -36.32
C ASP A 230 61.20 -19.25 -36.62
N LEU A 231 61.47 -18.99 -37.90
CA LEU A 231 62.49 -18.04 -38.36
C LEU A 231 62.10 -16.58 -38.15
N LEU A 232 60.82 -16.21 -38.25
CA LEU A 232 60.36 -14.83 -38.09
C LEU A 232 59.96 -14.51 -36.64
N TYR A 233 59.24 -15.43 -36.01
CA TYR A 233 58.47 -15.23 -34.79
C TYR A 233 58.80 -16.23 -33.67
N GLY A 234 59.57 -17.28 -33.93
CA GLY A 234 59.86 -18.34 -32.95
C GLY A 234 61.34 -18.44 -32.56
N ARG A 235 61.72 -19.55 -31.94
CA ARG A 235 63.07 -19.81 -31.39
C ARG A 235 64.24 -19.61 -32.36
N ARG A 236 63.99 -19.63 -33.68
CA ARG A 236 65.00 -19.48 -34.72
C ARG A 236 65.17 -18.02 -35.17
N SER A 237 64.43 -17.08 -34.59
CA SER A 237 64.47 -15.66 -34.95
C SER A 237 65.85 -15.01 -34.80
N ALA A 238 66.66 -15.51 -33.86
CA ALA A 238 68.03 -15.03 -33.61
C ALA A 238 69.08 -15.67 -34.54
N GLU A 239 68.72 -16.69 -35.31
CA GLU A 239 69.66 -17.34 -36.23
C GLU A 239 70.09 -16.37 -37.33
N ALA A 240 71.40 -16.27 -37.58
CA ALA A 240 71.93 -15.59 -38.75
C ALA A 240 71.60 -16.41 -40.01
N ASN A 241 70.57 -16.00 -40.75
CA ASN A 241 70.07 -16.70 -41.93
C ASN A 241 70.15 -15.78 -43.17
N ASN A 242 71.26 -15.87 -43.89
CA ASN A 242 71.51 -15.03 -45.07
C ASN A 242 70.54 -15.33 -46.21
N ASP A 243 70.03 -16.56 -46.33
CA ASP A 243 69.06 -16.93 -47.37
C ASP A 243 67.71 -16.23 -47.11
N LEU A 244 67.25 -16.23 -45.86
CA LEU A 244 66.05 -15.49 -45.46
C LEU A 244 66.21 -13.98 -45.67
N LEU A 245 67.29 -13.38 -45.17
CA LEU A 245 67.53 -11.92 -45.24
C LEU A 245 67.62 -11.41 -46.69
N ASN A 246 68.10 -12.26 -47.60
CA ASN A 246 68.20 -11.93 -49.02
C ASN A 246 66.95 -12.28 -49.83
N SER A 247 66.00 -13.04 -49.27
CA SER A 247 64.77 -13.43 -49.96
C SER A 247 63.87 -12.23 -50.28
N ASP A 248 63.20 -12.30 -51.43
CA ASP A 248 62.24 -11.27 -51.83
C ASP A 248 61.06 -11.20 -50.86
N PHE A 249 60.66 -12.36 -50.30
CA PHE A 249 59.63 -12.45 -49.27
C PHE A 249 59.97 -11.59 -48.05
N TYR A 250 61.17 -11.76 -47.45
CA TYR A 250 61.56 -11.00 -46.26
C TYR A 250 61.72 -9.49 -46.54
N LYS A 251 62.34 -9.15 -47.69
CA LYS A 251 62.49 -7.75 -48.12
C LYS A 251 61.14 -7.06 -48.35
N GLY A 252 60.14 -7.81 -48.80
CA GLY A 252 58.77 -7.34 -48.99
C GLY A 252 58.01 -7.02 -47.70
N LEU A 253 58.48 -7.47 -46.52
CA LEU A 253 57.79 -7.25 -45.25
C LEU A 253 57.92 -5.82 -44.68
N GLY A 254 58.90 -5.03 -45.15
CA GLY A 254 59.07 -3.61 -44.80
C GLY A 254 59.37 -3.32 -43.31
N ASN A 255 60.60 -2.88 -42.98
CA ASN A 255 61.03 -2.55 -41.60
C ASN A 255 60.72 -3.65 -40.53
N PHE A 256 60.64 -4.91 -40.95
CA PHE A 256 60.35 -6.03 -40.05
C PHE A 256 61.57 -6.42 -39.19
N THR A 257 61.35 -6.67 -37.90
CA THR A 257 62.37 -7.15 -36.95
C THR A 257 61.98 -8.53 -36.43
N ARG A 258 62.87 -9.52 -36.62
CA ARG A 258 62.67 -10.90 -36.15
C ARG A 258 62.85 -10.98 -34.62
N ALA A 259 61.94 -11.67 -33.93
CA ALA A 259 62.02 -11.90 -32.49
C ALA A 259 61.25 -13.17 -32.10
N ASP A 260 61.61 -13.81 -30.99
CA ASP A 260 60.91 -14.99 -30.46
C ASP A 260 59.62 -14.57 -29.73
N GLN A 261 58.65 -14.13 -30.53
CA GLN A 261 57.33 -13.73 -30.06
C GLN A 261 56.51 -14.93 -29.58
N VAL A 262 56.71 -16.11 -30.15
CA VAL A 262 56.05 -17.36 -29.73
C VAL A 262 56.50 -17.73 -28.31
N GLY A 263 57.80 -17.81 -28.05
CA GLY A 263 58.33 -18.11 -26.72
C GLY A 263 57.85 -17.10 -25.67
N SER A 264 57.90 -15.80 -26.01
CA SER A 264 57.42 -14.73 -25.13
C SER A 264 55.92 -14.82 -24.81
N GLN A 265 55.08 -15.13 -25.79
CA GLN A 265 53.64 -15.29 -25.58
C GLN A 265 53.33 -16.56 -24.76
N VAL A 266 54.02 -17.68 -25.03
CA VAL A 266 53.85 -18.93 -24.26
C VAL A 266 54.23 -18.72 -22.79
N ASP A 267 55.36 -18.08 -22.51
CA ASP A 267 55.78 -17.79 -21.14
C ASP A 267 54.78 -16.84 -20.45
N THR A 268 54.20 -15.87 -21.18
CA THR A 268 53.13 -15.00 -20.66
C THR A 268 51.86 -15.79 -20.29
N LEU A 269 51.44 -16.73 -21.13
CA LEU A 269 50.25 -17.56 -20.88
C LEU A 269 50.47 -18.52 -19.69
N ILE A 270 51.65 -19.13 -19.58
CA ILE A 270 52.02 -19.96 -18.42
C ILE A 270 51.95 -19.15 -17.14
N GLN A 271 52.55 -17.96 -17.10
CA GLN A 271 52.49 -17.10 -15.92
C GLN A 271 51.06 -16.67 -15.58
N ALA A 272 50.23 -16.37 -16.59
CA ALA A 272 48.83 -16.03 -16.38
C ALA A 272 48.02 -17.20 -15.78
N GLU A 273 48.25 -18.44 -16.24
CA GLU A 273 47.58 -19.62 -15.72
C GLU A 273 48.07 -19.98 -14.29
N ILE A 274 49.37 -19.84 -13.99
CA ILE A 274 49.90 -19.99 -12.62
C ILE A 274 49.22 -19.01 -11.67
N ILE A 275 49.10 -17.73 -12.06
CA ILE A 275 48.42 -16.70 -11.26
C ILE A 275 46.96 -17.08 -11.00
N LYS A 276 46.25 -17.54 -12.03
CA LYS A 276 44.83 -17.93 -11.95
C LYS A 276 44.60 -19.15 -11.05
N GLU A 277 45.41 -20.20 -11.20
CA GLU A 277 45.31 -21.41 -10.37
C GLU A 277 45.70 -21.12 -8.91
N THR A 278 46.73 -20.29 -8.71
CA THR A 278 47.14 -19.85 -7.36
C THR A 278 46.05 -19.04 -6.68
N ALA A 279 45.39 -18.12 -7.39
CA ALA A 279 44.25 -17.38 -6.87
C ALA A 279 43.07 -18.31 -6.52
N SER A 280 42.82 -19.33 -7.34
CA SER A 280 41.78 -20.33 -7.09
C SER A 280 42.10 -21.22 -5.87
N ALA A 281 43.37 -21.60 -5.69
CA ALA A 281 43.86 -22.32 -4.52
C ALA A 281 43.74 -21.49 -3.23
N ASP A 282 44.10 -20.20 -3.27
CA ASP A 282 43.93 -19.26 -2.16
C ASP A 282 42.46 -19.17 -1.70
N ILE A 283 41.53 -19.00 -2.66
CA ILE A 283 40.10 -18.95 -2.36
C ILE A 283 39.62 -20.26 -1.68
N ARG A 284 40.02 -21.42 -2.21
CA ARG A 284 39.68 -22.73 -1.61
C ARG A 284 40.25 -22.88 -0.20
N ALA A 285 41.50 -22.47 0.03
CA ALA A 285 42.13 -22.52 1.34
C ALA A 285 41.41 -21.64 2.37
N LYS A 286 41.07 -20.40 1.98
CA LYS A 286 40.29 -19.47 2.84
C LYS A 286 38.92 -20.02 3.18
N TYR A 287 38.20 -20.58 2.20
CA TYR A 287 36.88 -21.16 2.41
C TYR A 287 36.92 -22.34 3.39
N ASN A 288 37.79 -23.32 3.15
CA ASN A 288 37.90 -24.51 4.01
C ASN A 288 38.42 -24.18 5.41
N ALA A 289 39.38 -23.26 5.53
CA ALA A 289 39.86 -22.78 6.82
C ALA A 289 38.76 -22.08 7.63
N SER A 290 37.90 -21.30 6.98
CA SER A 290 36.77 -20.62 7.62
C SER A 290 35.75 -21.62 8.18
N GLN A 291 35.42 -22.67 7.41
CA GLN A 291 34.49 -23.72 7.85
C GLN A 291 35.01 -24.45 9.10
N LEU A 292 36.27 -24.87 9.08
CA LEU A 292 36.90 -25.55 10.23
C LEU A 292 37.00 -24.63 11.46
N ALA A 293 37.31 -23.35 11.24
CA ALA A 293 37.39 -22.36 12.31
C ALA A 293 36.01 -22.09 12.93
N GLU A 294 34.96 -22.03 12.12
CA GLU A 294 33.57 -21.87 12.58
C GLU A 294 33.11 -23.07 13.41
N ASP A 295 33.34 -24.30 12.94
CA ASP A 295 32.97 -25.52 13.67
C ASP A 295 33.70 -25.64 15.01
N THR A 296 35.00 -25.30 15.03
CA THR A 296 35.82 -25.33 16.25
C THR A 296 35.38 -24.24 17.23
N ALA A 297 35.15 -23.02 16.75
CA ALA A 297 34.69 -21.90 17.58
C ALA A 297 33.31 -22.16 18.18
N LYS A 298 32.37 -22.72 17.39
CA LYS A 298 31.04 -23.14 17.89
C LYS A 298 31.14 -24.21 18.97
N SER A 299 31.99 -25.21 18.76
CA SER A 299 32.20 -26.29 19.73
C SER A 299 32.78 -25.76 21.05
N ALA A 300 33.72 -24.81 20.99
CA ALA A 300 34.36 -24.22 22.18
C ALA A 300 33.39 -23.42 23.07
N VAL A 301 32.31 -22.87 22.50
CA VAL A 301 31.34 -22.05 23.23
C VAL A 301 30.00 -22.76 23.48
N ALA A 302 29.86 -24.03 23.07
CA ALA A 302 28.59 -24.75 23.12
C ALA A 302 28.02 -24.88 24.55
N GLU A 303 28.85 -25.30 25.51
CA GLU A 303 28.44 -25.44 26.91
C GLU A 303 28.11 -24.09 27.55
N ILE A 304 28.91 -23.06 27.27
CA ILE A 304 28.69 -21.69 27.74
C ILE A 304 27.35 -21.16 27.20
N TYR A 305 27.07 -21.39 25.91
CA TYR A 305 25.82 -20.96 25.31
C TYR A 305 24.61 -21.65 25.93
N ALA A 306 24.70 -22.96 26.18
CA ALA A 306 23.64 -23.71 26.83
C ALA A 306 23.31 -23.16 28.24
N GLN A 307 24.33 -22.81 29.03
CA GLN A 307 24.15 -22.19 30.35
C GLN A 307 23.51 -20.79 30.26
N ILE A 308 23.88 -19.99 29.26
CA ILE A 308 23.28 -18.67 29.00
C ILE A 308 21.79 -18.82 28.67
N ILE A 309 21.43 -19.77 27.80
CA ILE A 309 20.04 -20.01 27.43
C ILE A 309 19.23 -20.46 28.65
N GLN A 310 19.71 -21.44 29.41
CA GLN A 310 19.00 -21.93 30.60
C GLN A 310 18.74 -20.82 31.62
N SER A 311 19.72 -19.96 31.86
CA SER A 311 19.58 -18.81 32.78
C SER A 311 18.60 -17.76 32.24
N ALA A 312 18.61 -17.51 30.93
CA ALA A 312 17.70 -16.58 30.28
C ALA A 312 16.25 -17.07 30.29
N GLU A 313 16.01 -18.37 30.07
CA GLU A 313 14.68 -19.00 30.17
C GLU A 313 14.12 -18.89 31.60
N GLN A 314 14.93 -19.16 32.62
CA GLN A 314 14.52 -19.02 34.01
C GLN A 314 14.17 -17.57 34.38
N ALA A 315 15.02 -16.60 33.99
CA ALA A 315 14.77 -15.19 34.24
C ALA A 315 13.51 -14.68 33.52
N ALA A 316 13.29 -15.10 32.27
CA ALA A 316 12.11 -14.75 31.48
C ALA A 316 10.82 -15.35 32.06
N ALA A 317 10.85 -16.62 32.50
CA ALA A 317 9.71 -17.27 33.14
C ALA A 317 9.32 -16.58 34.46
N ILE A 318 10.30 -16.21 35.30
CA ILE A 318 10.07 -15.47 36.55
C ILE A 318 9.44 -14.09 36.26
N ALA A 319 10.02 -13.32 35.33
CA ALA A 319 9.50 -11.99 34.98
C ALA A 319 8.08 -12.03 34.37
N ALA A 320 7.81 -13.01 33.51
CA ALA A 320 6.51 -13.19 32.89
C ALA A 320 5.45 -13.67 33.92
N SER A 321 5.83 -14.50 34.89
CA SER A 321 4.93 -14.98 35.96
C SER A 321 4.51 -13.89 36.96
N GLY A 322 5.27 -12.80 37.09
CA GLY A 322 4.99 -11.67 37.99
C GLY A 322 4.13 -10.54 37.42
N SER A 323 3.69 -10.64 36.16
CA SER A 323 2.93 -9.57 35.48
C SER A 323 1.41 -9.78 35.63
N PRO A 324 0.67 -8.93 36.38
CA PRO A 324 -0.76 -9.10 36.56
C PRO A 324 -1.53 -8.70 35.29
N VAL A 325 -1.85 -9.68 34.44
CA VAL A 325 -2.71 -9.54 33.25
C VAL A 325 -4.01 -8.77 33.55
N GLN A 326 -4.51 -8.88 34.78
CA GLN A 326 -5.71 -8.22 35.28
C GLN A 326 -5.64 -6.69 35.25
N SER A 327 -4.45 -6.08 35.39
CA SER A 327 -4.26 -4.62 35.36
C SER A 327 -4.05 -4.06 33.96
N LEU A 328 -3.97 -4.91 32.93
CA LEU A 328 -3.84 -4.45 31.54
C LEU A 328 -5.11 -3.72 31.10
N ARG A 329 -4.93 -2.56 30.45
CA ARG A 329 -6.06 -1.73 29.98
C ARG A 329 -6.47 -2.06 28.56
N THR A 330 -7.10 -3.21 28.38
CA THR A 330 -7.52 -3.73 27.06
C THR A 330 -9.00 -3.55 26.77
N LYS A 331 -9.78 -3.06 27.73
CA LYS A 331 -11.18 -2.67 27.51
C LYS A 331 -11.24 -1.19 27.14
N ALA A 332 -12.21 -0.82 26.32
CA ALA A 332 -12.53 0.57 26.03
C ALA A 332 -14.00 0.86 26.29
N ASP A 333 -14.31 2.10 26.67
CA ASP A 333 -15.67 2.62 26.73
C ASP A 333 -15.65 4.03 26.14
N VAL A 334 -16.56 4.30 25.22
CA VAL A 334 -16.64 5.59 24.52
C VAL A 334 -18.00 6.23 24.78
N PHE A 335 -18.01 7.48 25.20
CA PHE A 335 -19.21 8.28 25.41
C PHE A 335 -19.17 9.47 24.47
N ILE A 336 -20.09 9.54 23.52
CA ILE A 336 -20.33 10.73 22.69
C ILE A 336 -21.50 11.48 23.30
N TYR A 337 -21.32 12.74 23.69
CA TYR A 337 -22.36 13.50 24.38
C TYR A 337 -22.47 14.93 23.90
N GLY A 338 -23.65 15.52 24.12
CA GLY A 338 -23.98 16.84 23.63
C GLY A 338 -23.87 16.93 22.11
N LEU A 339 -24.42 15.97 21.38
CA LEU A 339 -24.51 16.07 19.93
C LEU A 339 -25.43 17.22 19.54
N ALA A 340 -24.98 18.14 18.69
CA ALA A 340 -25.80 19.22 18.17
C ALA A 340 -25.63 19.44 16.67
N LEU A 341 -26.74 19.78 16.01
CA LEU A 341 -26.85 20.24 14.64
C LEU A 341 -27.46 21.65 14.64
N SER A 342 -26.83 22.58 13.95
CA SER A 342 -27.29 23.97 13.80
C SER A 342 -26.84 24.56 12.48
N LYS A 343 -27.18 25.82 12.23
CA LYS A 343 -26.59 26.60 11.14
C LYS A 343 -25.08 26.76 11.29
N SER A 344 -24.37 26.76 10.18
CA SER A 344 -22.96 27.18 10.11
C SER A 344 -22.76 28.59 10.65
N ASP A 345 -21.59 28.82 11.25
CA ASP A 345 -21.09 30.13 11.64
C ASP A 345 -19.63 30.29 11.18
N ASN A 346 -18.84 31.21 11.75
CA ASN A 346 -17.43 31.37 11.41
C ASN A 346 -16.51 30.83 12.51
N SER A 347 -16.96 29.83 13.28
CA SER A 347 -16.24 29.31 14.43
C SER A 347 -16.11 27.80 14.39
N LEU A 348 -14.88 27.31 14.56
CA LEU A 348 -14.60 25.91 14.89
C LEU A 348 -14.39 25.71 16.40
N SER A 349 -14.60 26.73 17.24
CA SER A 349 -14.46 26.62 18.71
C SER A 349 -15.79 26.42 19.42
N SER A 350 -16.88 26.98 18.90
CA SER A 350 -18.21 26.72 19.42
C SER A 350 -18.73 25.39 18.87
N ARG A 351 -19.36 24.59 19.73
CA ARG A 351 -19.96 23.29 19.38
C ARG A 351 -21.06 23.44 18.32
N TYR A 352 -21.86 24.50 18.39
CA TYR A 352 -22.98 24.80 17.48
C TYR A 352 -23.34 26.31 17.63
N SER A 353 -24.11 26.87 16.70
CA SER A 353 -24.42 28.32 16.62
C SER A 353 -25.73 28.74 17.31
N ASN A 354 -26.53 27.76 17.76
CA ASN A 354 -27.88 27.90 18.29
C ASN A 354 -28.93 28.49 17.32
N GLN A 355 -28.57 28.69 16.05
CA GLN A 355 -29.48 29.11 14.98
C GLN A 355 -29.93 27.90 14.17
N GLY A 356 -31.18 27.90 13.71
CA GLY A 356 -31.66 26.88 12.77
C GLY A 356 -31.18 27.14 11.34
N PHE A 357 -31.20 26.10 10.52
CA PHE A 357 -30.84 26.16 9.11
C PHE A 357 -31.93 25.56 8.23
N ASN A 358 -31.95 25.99 6.97
CA ASN A 358 -32.87 25.44 5.98
C ASN A 358 -32.14 24.37 5.17
N TRP A 359 -32.82 23.25 4.89
CA TRP A 359 -32.25 22.16 4.12
C TRP A 359 -33.24 21.58 3.13
N GLY A 360 -32.88 21.68 1.85
CA GLY A 360 -33.74 21.36 0.72
C GLY A 360 -34.66 22.52 0.37
N SER A 361 -35.39 22.35 -0.72
CA SER A 361 -36.45 23.25 -1.18
C SER A 361 -37.60 22.45 -1.77
N ALA A 362 -38.69 23.11 -2.14
CA ALA A 362 -39.79 22.44 -2.84
C ALA A 362 -39.35 21.76 -4.16
N ASP A 363 -38.39 22.36 -4.87
CA ASP A 363 -37.87 21.83 -6.15
C ASP A 363 -36.73 20.83 -5.96
N ASN A 364 -36.07 20.83 -4.80
CA ASN A 364 -34.97 19.95 -4.47
C ASN A 364 -35.06 19.47 -3.00
N PRO A 365 -36.08 18.68 -2.64
CA PRO A 365 -36.31 18.25 -1.26
C PRO A 365 -35.46 17.03 -0.90
N TRP A 366 -35.51 16.66 0.37
CA TRP A 366 -35.19 15.29 0.79
C TRP A 366 -36.28 14.34 0.28
N LEU A 367 -35.88 13.16 -0.19
CA LEU A 367 -36.82 12.15 -0.68
C LEU A 367 -36.66 10.84 0.07
N PHE A 368 -37.77 10.32 0.59
CA PHE A 368 -37.91 8.92 0.97
C PHE A 368 -38.89 8.25 0.03
N ARG A 369 -38.41 7.40 -0.89
CA ARG A 369 -39.26 6.87 -1.97
C ARG A 369 -38.94 5.43 -2.32
N ALA A 370 -39.93 4.75 -2.89
CA ALA A 370 -39.71 3.49 -3.59
C ALA A 370 -39.31 3.74 -5.05
N GLY A 371 -38.63 2.77 -5.66
CA GLY A 371 -38.29 2.79 -7.07
C GLY A 371 -37.94 1.41 -7.59
N THR A 372 -37.75 1.29 -8.90
CA THR A 372 -37.30 0.06 -9.56
C THR A 372 -36.20 0.39 -10.57
N GLU A 373 -35.18 -0.46 -10.66
CA GLU A 373 -34.09 -0.32 -11.64
C GLU A 373 -33.76 -1.68 -12.26
N LYS A 374 -33.50 -1.71 -13.57
CA LYS A 374 -33.02 -2.89 -14.28
C LYS A 374 -31.52 -3.06 -14.07
N VAL A 375 -31.13 -4.15 -13.42
CA VAL A 375 -29.74 -4.39 -13.05
C VAL A 375 -29.31 -5.83 -13.29
N LYS A 376 -28.00 -6.00 -13.54
CA LYS A 376 -27.29 -7.27 -13.47
C LYS A 376 -26.44 -7.23 -12.20
N GLN A 377 -26.54 -8.25 -11.35
CA GLN A 377 -25.73 -8.41 -10.13
C GLN A 377 -24.84 -9.64 -10.28
N PHE A 378 -25.22 -10.81 -9.76
CA PHE A 378 -24.29 -11.95 -9.69
C PHE A 378 -24.26 -12.81 -10.96
N LYS A 379 -25.26 -12.69 -11.83
CA LYS A 379 -25.42 -13.47 -13.06
C LYS A 379 -25.58 -12.53 -14.25
N ASN A 380 -25.23 -13.00 -15.45
CA ASN A 380 -25.45 -12.24 -16.69
C ASN A 380 -26.91 -12.27 -17.15
N VAL A 381 -27.83 -11.94 -16.23
CA VAL A 381 -29.27 -11.85 -16.47
C VAL A 381 -29.75 -10.54 -15.85
N GLU A 382 -30.35 -9.69 -16.68
CA GLU A 382 -30.93 -8.43 -16.23
C GLU A 382 -32.32 -8.68 -15.63
N LYS A 383 -32.58 -8.12 -14.46
CA LYS A 383 -33.88 -8.19 -13.77
C LYS A 383 -34.23 -6.84 -13.16
N ASP A 384 -35.52 -6.59 -13.00
CA ASP A 384 -36.02 -5.44 -12.24
C ASP A 384 -35.76 -5.66 -10.74
N VAL A 385 -35.09 -4.70 -10.10
CA VAL A 385 -34.86 -4.67 -8.65
C VAL A 385 -35.58 -3.48 -8.06
N GLY A 386 -36.58 -3.76 -7.23
CA GLY A 386 -37.24 -2.76 -6.39
C GLY A 386 -36.33 -2.31 -5.24
N TYR A 387 -36.36 -1.03 -4.91
CA TYR A 387 -35.58 -0.45 -3.82
C TYR A 387 -36.38 0.58 -3.02
N LEU A 388 -36.00 0.79 -1.76
CA LEU A 388 -36.33 1.95 -0.95
C LEU A 388 -35.11 2.87 -0.89
N ALA A 389 -35.30 4.16 -1.12
CA ALA A 389 -34.23 5.15 -1.13
C ALA A 389 -34.48 6.27 -0.11
N LEU A 390 -33.43 6.63 0.63
CA LEU A 390 -33.31 7.93 1.30
C LEU A 390 -32.32 8.77 0.49
N GLU A 391 -32.77 9.93 0.03
CA GLU A 391 -32.01 10.82 -0.84
C GLU A 391 -31.97 12.22 -0.23
N ALA A 392 -30.75 12.76 -0.08
CA ALA A 392 -30.56 14.16 0.21
C ALA A 392 -30.88 15.02 -1.03
N PRO A 393 -31.16 16.33 -0.85
CA PRO A 393 -31.23 17.27 -1.96
C PRO A 393 -30.05 17.08 -2.92
N LEU A 394 -30.31 17.13 -4.22
CA LEU A 394 -29.31 17.02 -5.26
C LEU A 394 -28.26 18.13 -5.13
N ALA A 395 -26.99 17.79 -5.28
CA ALA A 395 -25.93 18.79 -5.39
C ALA A 395 -25.87 19.36 -6.81
N THR A 396 -25.55 20.64 -6.93
CA THR A 396 -25.46 21.32 -8.23
C THR A 396 -24.13 21.01 -8.92
N THR A 397 -24.13 21.02 -10.26
CA THR A 397 -22.89 20.90 -11.06
C THR A 397 -22.03 22.15 -10.98
N THR A 398 -22.65 23.31 -10.77
CA THR A 398 -21.96 24.55 -10.43
C THR A 398 -21.75 24.61 -8.93
N PRO A 399 -20.51 24.81 -8.44
CA PRO A 399 -20.23 24.98 -7.02
C PRO A 399 -21.10 26.09 -6.40
N THR A 400 -21.71 25.80 -5.26
CA THR A 400 -22.45 26.79 -4.47
C THR A 400 -22.10 26.64 -3.00
N GLU A 401 -22.26 27.72 -2.24
CA GLU A 401 -21.97 27.73 -0.81
C GLU A 401 -23.24 27.84 0.04
N SER A 402 -24.39 27.97 -0.62
CA SER A 402 -25.70 28.11 0.03
C SER A 402 -26.12 26.88 0.84
N ASP A 403 -25.57 25.72 0.47
CA ASP A 403 -25.84 24.41 1.04
C ASP A 403 -24.80 23.93 2.06
N ASN A 404 -23.65 24.62 2.15
CA ASN A 404 -22.63 24.44 3.19
C ASN A 404 -23.05 25.11 4.50
N ASN A 405 -24.25 24.78 4.97
CA ASN A 405 -24.96 25.54 5.99
C ASN A 405 -25.14 24.79 7.31
N ILE A 406 -24.51 23.62 7.46
CA ILE A 406 -24.65 22.76 8.64
C ILE A 406 -23.40 22.83 9.51
N LYS A 407 -23.66 22.99 10.81
CA LYS A 407 -22.68 22.80 11.87
C LYS A 407 -23.08 21.61 12.73
N LEU A 408 -22.16 20.66 12.86
CA LEU A 408 -22.26 19.50 13.73
C LEU A 408 -21.21 19.62 14.82
N GLY A 409 -21.58 19.45 16.08
CA GLY A 409 -20.59 19.35 17.14
C GLY A 409 -21.00 18.47 18.29
N PHE A 410 -20.02 17.84 18.92
CA PHE A 410 -20.21 16.96 20.08
C PHE A 410 -18.92 16.88 20.90
N TRP A 411 -19.06 16.38 22.12
CA TRP A 411 -17.94 15.98 22.96
C TRP A 411 -17.82 14.46 22.96
N THR A 412 -16.61 13.96 23.20
CA THR A 412 -16.38 12.54 23.40
C THR A 412 -15.40 12.27 24.53
N ASP A 413 -15.70 11.25 25.33
CA ASP A 413 -14.82 10.69 26.34
C ASP A 413 -14.52 9.23 25.99
N ILE A 414 -13.24 8.94 25.76
CA ILE A 414 -12.74 7.61 25.42
C ILE A 414 -11.91 7.10 26.60
N PHE A 415 -12.39 6.08 27.29
CA PHE A 415 -11.73 5.48 28.44
C PHE A 415 -10.97 4.22 28.07
N SER A 416 -9.73 4.11 28.53
CA SER A 416 -8.98 2.86 28.54
C SER A 416 -9.18 2.19 29.91
N ARG A 417 -9.81 1.01 29.93
CA ARG A 417 -10.24 0.32 31.17
C ARG A 417 -9.47 -0.97 31.39
N GLN A 418 -9.18 -1.27 32.65
CA GLN A 418 -8.52 -2.52 33.06
C GLN A 418 -9.37 -3.75 32.74
N LEU A 419 -8.73 -4.89 32.47
CA LEU A 419 -9.42 -6.14 32.19
C LEU A 419 -10.33 -6.58 33.36
N ASN A 420 -9.88 -6.40 34.59
CA ASN A 420 -10.66 -6.71 35.80
C ASN A 420 -11.71 -5.64 36.18
N SER A 421 -11.85 -4.55 35.40
CA SER A 421 -12.88 -3.54 35.65
C SER A 421 -14.29 -4.12 35.49
N SER A 422 -15.24 -3.57 36.26
CA SER A 422 -16.60 -4.11 36.37
C SER A 422 -17.28 -4.28 35.00
N ALA A 423 -17.87 -5.45 34.80
CA ALA A 423 -18.77 -5.73 33.67
C ALA A 423 -20.21 -5.30 33.97
N GLU A 424 -20.52 -4.96 35.23
CA GLU A 424 -21.86 -4.52 35.62
C GLU A 424 -22.10 -3.07 35.20
N VAL A 425 -23.30 -2.83 34.70
CA VAL A 425 -23.79 -1.52 34.26
C VAL A 425 -24.81 -1.00 35.29
N ASP A 426 -24.74 0.29 35.60
CA ASP A 426 -25.74 1.00 36.36
C ASP A 426 -27.04 1.09 35.52
N PRO A 427 -28.18 0.57 36.00
CA PRO A 427 -29.43 0.57 35.22
C PRO A 427 -29.98 1.96 34.90
N SER A 428 -29.64 2.99 35.70
CA SER A 428 -30.15 4.35 35.54
C SER A 428 -29.35 5.16 34.53
N THR A 429 -28.02 5.01 34.54
CA THR A 429 -27.12 5.76 33.66
C THR A 429 -26.63 4.94 32.47
N GLY A 430 -26.84 3.63 32.46
CA GLY A 430 -26.35 2.77 31.39
C GLY A 430 -24.82 2.72 31.29
N ALA A 431 -24.07 3.13 32.33
CA ALA A 431 -22.60 3.15 32.37
C ALA A 431 -22.01 2.12 33.35
N PRO A 432 -20.72 1.73 33.25
CA PRO A 432 -20.10 0.80 34.19
C PRO A 432 -20.12 1.32 35.63
N LYS A 433 -20.36 0.43 36.60
CA LYS A 433 -20.33 0.78 38.03
C LYS A 433 -18.94 1.23 38.53
N SER A 434 -17.86 0.84 37.85
CA SER A 434 -16.48 1.21 38.21
C SER A 434 -15.50 1.06 37.04
N GLY A 435 -14.30 1.64 37.20
CA GLY A 435 -13.20 1.51 36.24
C GLY A 435 -13.25 2.50 35.07
N LEU A 436 -13.88 3.66 35.29
CA LEU A 436 -13.74 4.84 34.44
C LEU A 436 -12.83 5.83 35.19
N ASP A 437 -11.56 5.88 34.81
CA ASP A 437 -10.55 6.68 35.51
C ASP A 437 -10.19 7.91 34.68
N LYS A 438 -10.15 9.10 35.30
CA LYS A 438 -9.88 10.37 34.60
C LYS A 438 -8.49 10.39 33.96
N GLU A 439 -7.52 9.77 34.62
CA GLU A 439 -6.12 9.67 34.19
C GLU A 439 -5.93 8.79 32.94
N HIS A 440 -6.95 8.01 32.59
CA HIS A 440 -6.95 7.11 31.44
C HIS A 440 -8.09 7.40 30.46
N ARG A 441 -8.49 8.68 30.42
CA ARG A 441 -9.51 9.23 29.53
C ARG A 441 -8.85 10.13 28.49
N LEU A 442 -9.17 9.90 27.22
CA LEU A 442 -9.01 10.90 26.17
C LEU A 442 -10.34 11.62 25.99
N ARG A 443 -10.35 12.91 26.30
CA ARG A 443 -11.50 13.79 26.13
C ARG A 443 -11.29 14.68 24.91
N THR A 444 -12.28 14.76 24.02
CA THR A 444 -12.18 15.59 22.83
C THR A 444 -13.48 16.35 22.54
N GLN A 445 -13.36 17.47 21.84
CA GLN A 445 -14.48 18.12 21.17
C GLN A 445 -14.31 17.97 19.67
N PHE A 446 -15.37 17.55 19.00
CA PHE A 446 -15.46 17.51 17.55
C PHE A 446 -16.40 18.62 17.09
N VAL A 447 -15.96 19.44 16.15
CA VAL A 447 -16.79 20.45 15.49
C VAL A 447 -16.56 20.34 13.99
N ALA A 448 -17.62 20.18 13.22
CA ALA A 448 -17.62 20.28 11.78
C ALA A 448 -18.53 21.45 11.39
N ASN A 449 -18.01 22.38 10.60
CA ASN A 449 -18.69 23.62 10.23
C ASN A 449 -18.65 23.78 8.71
N GLY A 450 -19.74 24.30 8.15
CA GLY A 450 -19.89 24.41 6.69
C GLY A 450 -20.28 23.10 6.02
N LEU A 451 -20.80 22.10 6.74
CA LEU A 451 -21.12 20.80 6.17
C LEU A 451 -22.30 20.87 5.18
N SER A 452 -22.20 20.09 4.09
CA SER A 452 -23.26 19.76 3.15
C SER A 452 -23.28 18.24 2.93
N LEU A 453 -24.48 17.65 2.95
CA LEU A 453 -24.71 16.25 2.53
C LEU A 453 -25.36 16.14 1.16
N ASN A 454 -25.48 17.26 0.41
CA ASN A 454 -26.21 17.26 -0.85
C ASN A 454 -25.61 16.28 -1.86
N GLY A 455 -26.49 15.55 -2.54
CA GLY A 455 -26.14 14.45 -3.45
C GLY A 455 -25.94 13.11 -2.75
N SER A 456 -26.00 13.03 -1.42
CA SER A 456 -25.98 11.75 -0.71
C SER A 456 -27.24 10.93 -0.98
N GLN A 457 -27.09 9.61 -1.05
CA GLN A 457 -28.18 8.67 -1.26
C GLN A 457 -27.85 7.33 -0.61
N THR A 458 -28.85 6.69 0.00
CA THR A 458 -28.79 5.27 0.36
C THR A 458 -30.00 4.56 -0.19
N ARG A 459 -29.77 3.46 -0.92
CA ARG A 459 -30.80 2.54 -1.40
C ARG A 459 -30.67 1.22 -0.68
N ILE A 460 -31.81 0.66 -0.31
CA ILE A 460 -31.92 -0.65 0.31
C ILE A 460 -32.84 -1.50 -0.58
N PHE A 461 -32.41 -2.71 -0.91
CA PHE A 461 -33.10 -3.60 -1.83
C PHE A 461 -32.83 -5.06 -1.50
N GLN A 462 -33.61 -5.97 -2.07
CA GLN A 462 -33.27 -7.39 -2.08
C GLN A 462 -32.34 -7.68 -3.26
N THR A 463 -31.23 -8.38 -3.01
CA THR A 463 -30.30 -8.77 -4.07
C THR A 463 -30.90 -9.85 -4.98
N LEU A 464 -30.36 -9.99 -6.20
CA LEU A 464 -30.76 -11.01 -7.17
C LEU A 464 -30.17 -12.39 -6.82
N ASP A 465 -30.56 -13.40 -7.59
CA ASP A 465 -30.09 -14.77 -7.43
C ASP A 465 -28.57 -14.85 -7.56
N SER A 466 -27.91 -15.42 -6.54
CA SER A 466 -26.48 -15.71 -6.52
C SER A 466 -26.22 -17.20 -6.32
N ASP A 467 -25.08 -17.68 -6.80
CA ASP A 467 -24.57 -19.02 -6.48
C ASP A 467 -23.87 -19.04 -5.11
N ASN A 468 -23.54 -17.86 -4.56
CA ASN A 468 -23.11 -17.72 -3.17
C ASN A 468 -24.34 -17.58 -2.27
N PRO A 469 -24.58 -18.53 -1.33
CA PRO A 469 -25.73 -18.48 -0.43
C PRO A 469 -25.81 -17.20 0.40
N ASN A 470 -24.68 -16.57 0.73
CA ASN A 470 -24.64 -15.34 1.53
C ASN A 470 -25.07 -14.10 0.74
N HIS A 471 -25.11 -14.19 -0.59
CA HIS A 471 -25.45 -13.09 -1.50
C HIS A 471 -26.81 -13.31 -2.17
N HIS A 472 -27.38 -14.51 -2.08
CA HIS A 472 -28.61 -14.91 -2.75
C HIS A 472 -29.83 -14.30 -2.06
N GLN A 473 -30.56 -13.42 -2.75
CA GLN A 473 -31.84 -12.87 -2.27
C GLN A 473 -31.78 -12.27 -0.86
N THR A 474 -30.65 -11.64 -0.52
CA THR A 474 -30.37 -11.07 0.80
C THR A 474 -30.61 -9.56 0.82
N LEU A 475 -30.46 -8.94 1.99
CA LEU A 475 -30.51 -7.49 2.14
C LEU A 475 -29.27 -6.84 1.52
N GLY A 476 -29.48 -6.11 0.43
CA GLY A 476 -28.50 -5.30 -0.26
C GLY A 476 -28.68 -3.81 0.01
N MET A 477 -27.56 -3.09 -0.03
CA MET A 477 -27.48 -1.66 0.10
C MET A 477 -26.55 -1.08 -0.97
N ALA A 478 -26.88 0.10 -1.48
CA ALA A 478 -26.02 0.91 -2.33
C ALA A 478 -26.04 2.33 -1.79
N SER A 479 -24.89 2.89 -1.47
CA SER A 479 -24.83 4.21 -0.83
C SER A 479 -23.76 5.11 -1.43
N VAL A 480 -24.12 6.36 -1.66
CA VAL A 480 -23.21 7.48 -1.94
C VAL A 480 -23.33 8.42 -0.75
N LEU A 481 -22.26 8.54 0.04
CA LEU A 481 -22.21 9.40 1.21
C LEU A 481 -21.30 10.59 0.92
N ARG A 482 -21.82 11.81 1.06
CA ARG A 482 -21.07 13.03 0.82
C ARG A 482 -21.03 13.84 2.12
N LEU A 483 -19.84 14.17 2.55
CA LEU A 483 -19.53 15.01 3.71
C LEU A 483 -18.58 16.09 3.20
N ASN A 484 -19.16 17.11 2.56
CA ASN A 484 -18.42 18.20 1.94
C ASN A 484 -18.54 19.46 2.79
N THR A 485 -17.52 20.30 2.74
CA THR A 485 -17.52 21.58 3.46
C THR A 485 -17.19 22.77 2.58
N ASN A 486 -16.72 22.54 1.36
CA ASN A 486 -16.34 23.59 0.42
C ASN A 486 -16.44 23.07 -1.00
N ASP A 487 -17.37 23.61 -1.77
CA ASP A 487 -17.61 23.14 -3.14
C ASP A 487 -16.54 23.63 -4.13
N ASN A 488 -15.77 24.66 -3.75
CA ASN A 488 -14.68 25.20 -4.56
C ASN A 488 -13.41 25.51 -3.73
N PRO A 489 -12.64 24.49 -3.33
CA PRO A 489 -11.46 24.67 -2.49
C PRO A 489 -10.19 25.06 -3.26
N ALA A 490 -10.27 25.28 -4.59
CA ALA A 490 -9.08 25.45 -5.44
C ALA A 490 -8.24 26.70 -5.11
N ASN A 491 -8.87 27.72 -4.52
CA ASN A 491 -8.22 29.00 -4.16
C ASN A 491 -8.12 29.20 -2.65
N LEU A 492 -8.41 28.17 -1.84
CA LEU A 492 -8.28 28.23 -0.39
C LEU A 492 -6.84 28.54 0.00
N SER A 493 -6.64 29.51 0.89
CA SER A 493 -5.33 29.94 1.37
C SER A 493 -5.23 29.85 2.89
N PHE A 494 -4.05 29.51 3.41
CA PHE A 494 -3.77 29.52 4.85
C PHE A 494 -4.00 30.90 5.50
N THR A 495 -3.96 31.96 4.71
CA THR A 495 -4.16 33.35 5.16
C THR A 495 -5.61 33.82 5.06
N ASP A 496 -6.54 32.98 4.61
CA ASP A 496 -7.95 33.33 4.50
C ASP A 496 -8.55 33.59 5.89
N SER A 497 -9.31 34.68 6.02
CA SER A 497 -9.91 35.10 7.29
C SER A 497 -11.12 34.25 7.71
N ASN A 498 -11.67 33.46 6.79
CA ASN A 498 -12.87 32.65 6.99
C ASN A 498 -12.60 31.14 6.97
N LEU A 499 -11.35 30.68 7.17
CA LEU A 499 -11.02 29.25 7.19
C LEU A 499 -11.92 28.43 8.13
N ASP A 500 -12.24 28.99 9.30
CA ASP A 500 -13.07 28.33 10.31
C ASP A 500 -14.57 28.25 9.93
N SER A 501 -14.98 28.85 8.81
CA SER A 501 -16.34 28.67 8.28
C SER A 501 -16.55 27.32 7.58
N LYS A 502 -15.45 26.65 7.18
CA LYS A 502 -15.46 25.44 6.35
C LYS A 502 -14.38 24.47 6.78
N GLY A 503 -14.67 23.68 7.81
CA GLY A 503 -13.67 22.78 8.36
C GLY A 503 -14.19 21.84 9.41
N ILE A 504 -13.30 20.95 9.83
CA ILE A 504 -13.48 20.07 10.97
C ILE A 504 -12.36 20.38 11.96
N ARG A 505 -12.71 20.50 13.24
CA ARG A 505 -11.76 20.61 14.33
C ARG A 505 -11.98 19.49 15.33
N ILE A 506 -10.86 18.90 15.76
CA ILE A 506 -10.78 17.98 16.88
C ILE A 506 -9.83 18.59 17.91
N SER A 507 -10.35 18.97 19.07
CA SER A 507 -9.58 19.58 20.15
C SER A 507 -9.58 18.70 21.39
N THR A 508 -8.55 18.83 22.21
CA THR A 508 -8.34 18.01 23.42
C THR A 508 -8.03 18.85 24.66
N ALA A 509 -7.45 20.04 24.49
CA ALA A 509 -7.10 20.91 25.60
C ALA A 509 -8.33 21.63 26.15
N ALA A 510 -8.58 21.48 27.45
CA ALA A 510 -9.51 22.34 28.16
C ALA A 510 -8.97 23.78 28.23
N LYS A 511 -9.87 24.77 28.33
CA LYS A 511 -9.50 26.19 28.44
C LYS A 511 -8.77 26.52 29.74
N SER A 512 -9.04 25.75 30.79
CA SER A 512 -8.33 25.71 32.07
C SER A 512 -8.62 24.38 32.77
N ASP A 513 -7.83 24.01 33.77
CA ASP A 513 -8.05 22.78 34.56
C ASP A 513 -9.44 22.76 35.23
N THR A 514 -9.94 23.92 35.65
CA THR A 514 -11.29 24.07 36.23
C THR A 514 -12.41 23.87 35.21
N LEU A 515 -12.13 24.09 33.92
CA LEU A 515 -13.09 23.98 32.82
C LEU A 515 -13.01 22.64 32.08
N ASP A 516 -12.11 21.74 32.48
CA ASP A 516 -12.13 20.34 32.03
C ASP A 516 -13.34 19.59 32.61
N GLY A 517 -14.04 20.12 33.61
CA GLY A 517 -15.16 19.46 34.28
C GLY A 517 -14.71 18.65 35.50
N THR A 518 -15.59 18.58 36.51
CA THR A 518 -15.31 17.97 37.83
C THR A 518 -15.54 16.47 37.85
N ALA A 519 -16.26 15.94 36.87
CA ALA A 519 -16.63 14.53 36.77
C ALA A 519 -15.68 13.69 35.92
N VAL A 520 -15.73 12.39 36.17
CA VAL A 520 -15.13 11.37 35.28
C VAL A 520 -15.71 11.53 33.87
N THR A 521 -17.02 11.68 33.72
CA THR A 521 -17.68 12.09 32.47
C THR A 521 -19.04 12.77 32.74
N PRO A 522 -19.26 13.99 32.21
CA PRO A 522 -20.56 14.67 32.27
C PRO A 522 -21.73 13.90 31.64
N ALA A 523 -21.43 12.92 30.77
CA ALA A 523 -22.43 12.07 30.16
C ALA A 523 -23.20 11.21 31.19
N ILE A 524 -22.56 10.84 32.30
CA ILE A 524 -23.14 9.93 33.31
C ILE A 524 -23.81 10.71 34.44
N ASP A 525 -23.12 11.70 34.98
CA ASP A 525 -23.52 12.36 36.23
C ASP A 525 -24.25 13.69 36.03
N GLY A 526 -24.40 14.15 34.79
CA GLY A 526 -25.07 15.41 34.47
C GLY A 526 -24.32 16.66 34.95
N SER A 527 -23.04 16.54 35.26
CA SER A 527 -22.18 17.69 35.57
C SER A 527 -21.97 18.61 34.36
N LEU A 528 -21.36 19.77 34.58
CA LEU A 528 -21.09 20.73 33.51
C LEU A 528 -20.15 20.12 32.44
N ALA A 529 -20.55 20.25 31.18
CA ALA A 529 -19.70 19.88 30.06
C ALA A 529 -18.40 20.69 30.01
N PRO A 530 -17.29 20.10 29.52
CA PRO A 530 -16.00 20.76 29.38
C PRO A 530 -16.04 21.95 28.40
N VAL A 531 -15.23 22.96 28.69
CA VAL A 531 -14.96 24.07 27.76
C VAL A 531 -13.53 23.93 27.23
N PHE A 532 -13.41 23.78 25.92
CA PHE A 532 -12.13 23.59 25.25
C PHE A 532 -11.45 24.93 24.97
N HIS A 533 -10.13 24.89 24.83
CA HIS A 533 -9.35 26.05 24.42
C HIS A 533 -9.88 26.59 23.09
N ASP A 534 -9.83 27.90 22.84
CA ASP A 534 -10.49 28.47 21.66
C ASP A 534 -9.73 28.13 20.36
N THR A 535 -8.43 27.86 20.43
CA THR A 535 -7.53 27.68 19.27
C THR A 535 -6.86 26.30 19.13
N GLU A 536 -6.80 25.47 20.18
CA GLU A 536 -6.01 24.23 20.14
C GLU A 536 -6.67 23.13 19.31
N GLY A 537 -5.87 22.34 18.59
CA GLY A 537 -6.31 21.05 18.07
C GLY A 537 -5.88 20.80 16.64
N LEU A 538 -6.43 19.72 16.10
CA LEU A 538 -6.32 19.34 14.70
C LEU A 538 -7.45 20.01 13.91
N TYR A 539 -7.09 20.78 12.90
CA TYR A 539 -7.97 21.40 11.95
C TYR A 539 -7.81 20.70 10.59
N LEU A 540 -8.93 20.31 10.00
CA LEU A 540 -9.04 19.87 8.63
C LEU A 540 -9.85 20.94 7.92
N TYR A 541 -9.21 21.77 7.11
CA TYR A 541 -9.88 22.81 6.35
C TYR A 541 -10.38 22.30 5.01
N SER A 542 -11.58 22.71 4.63
CA SER A 542 -12.27 22.25 3.41
C SER A 542 -12.26 20.72 3.18
N PRO A 543 -12.52 19.86 4.18
CA PRO A 543 -12.67 18.44 3.96
C PRO A 543 -13.89 18.17 3.07
N ASN A 544 -13.66 17.40 2.01
CA ASN A 544 -14.64 16.93 1.06
C ASN A 544 -14.49 15.42 0.91
N ILE A 545 -15.35 14.68 1.60
CA ILE A 545 -15.31 13.21 1.70
C ILE A 545 -16.52 12.65 0.96
N ASN A 546 -16.27 11.95 -0.14
CA ASN A 546 -17.30 11.40 -1.03
C ASN A 546 -17.08 9.89 -1.15
N LEU A 547 -17.89 9.11 -0.46
CA LEU A 547 -17.75 7.66 -0.34
C LEU A 547 -18.83 6.94 -1.14
N VAL A 548 -18.40 6.05 -2.03
CA VAL A 548 -19.27 5.12 -2.76
C VAL A 548 -19.16 3.75 -2.09
N LEU A 549 -20.19 3.36 -1.34
CA LEU A 549 -20.28 2.10 -0.61
C LEU A 549 -21.21 1.15 -1.36
N GLY A 550 -20.61 0.40 -2.29
CA GLY A 550 -21.35 -0.47 -3.21
C GLY A 550 -22.24 0.30 -4.17
N ASN A 551 -22.89 -0.44 -5.06
CA ASN A 551 -23.85 0.07 -6.03
C ASN A 551 -24.87 -1.03 -6.36
N MET A 552 -25.84 -0.75 -7.23
CA MET A 552 -26.89 -1.72 -7.53
C MET A 552 -26.40 -2.97 -8.28
N TYR A 553 -25.18 -2.97 -8.85
CA TYR A 553 -24.57 -4.10 -9.58
C TYR A 553 -23.47 -4.81 -8.76
N GLN A 554 -22.96 -4.17 -7.70
CA GLN A 554 -22.01 -4.66 -6.70
C GLN A 554 -22.50 -4.19 -5.32
N PRO A 555 -23.51 -4.87 -4.75
CA PRO A 555 -24.16 -4.42 -3.52
C PRO A 555 -23.24 -4.52 -2.30
N PHE A 556 -23.47 -3.65 -1.34
CA PHE A 556 -23.10 -3.92 0.05
C PHE A 556 -24.17 -4.84 0.66
N VAL A 557 -23.79 -6.01 1.15
CA VAL A 557 -24.70 -6.99 1.74
C VAL A 557 -24.50 -7.08 3.24
N VAL A 558 -25.62 -7.21 3.96
CA VAL A 558 -25.65 -7.57 5.37
C VAL A 558 -26.12 -9.02 5.45
N GLY A 559 -25.24 -9.90 5.92
CA GLY A 559 -25.50 -11.33 5.97
C GLY A 559 -25.08 -11.96 7.29
N SER A 560 -25.23 -13.28 7.36
CA SER A 560 -24.76 -14.08 8.50
C SER A 560 -23.99 -15.29 8.02
N GLU A 561 -22.84 -15.57 8.64
CA GLU A 561 -22.06 -16.80 8.45
C GLU A 561 -21.94 -17.55 9.77
N GLY A 562 -22.81 -18.55 9.96
CA GLY A 562 -23.03 -19.16 11.28
C GLY A 562 -23.70 -18.15 12.21
N ASN A 563 -23.11 -17.91 13.39
CA ASN A 563 -23.58 -16.89 14.32
C ASN A 563 -23.04 -15.49 14.01
N ASN A 564 -22.08 -15.36 13.10
CA ASN A 564 -21.39 -14.09 12.86
C ASN A 564 -22.19 -13.22 11.88
N ILE A 565 -22.34 -11.95 12.20
CA ILE A 565 -22.77 -10.92 11.26
C ILE A 565 -21.62 -10.64 10.28
N VAL A 566 -21.97 -10.53 9.01
CA VAL A 566 -21.08 -10.19 7.89
C VAL A 566 -21.58 -8.90 7.24
N LEU A 567 -20.66 -7.95 7.07
CA LEU A 567 -20.86 -6.72 6.32
C LEU A 567 -19.90 -6.76 5.13
N GLU A 568 -20.42 -6.82 3.91
CA GLU A 568 -19.58 -7.08 2.74
C GLU A 568 -19.97 -6.21 1.54
N VAL A 569 -19.06 -5.38 1.02
CA VAL A 569 -19.16 -4.95 -0.38
C VAL A 569 -18.80 -6.16 -1.23
N THR A 570 -19.77 -6.75 -1.95
CA THR A 570 -19.55 -8.01 -2.65
C THR A 570 -18.41 -7.90 -3.65
N ARG A 571 -17.74 -9.03 -3.92
CA ARG A 571 -16.81 -9.11 -5.06
C ARG A 571 -17.49 -8.66 -6.34
N ILE A 572 -16.74 -7.99 -7.20
CA ILE A 572 -17.22 -7.70 -8.56
C ILE A 572 -17.55 -9.04 -9.25
N PRO A 573 -18.80 -9.26 -9.67
CA PRO A 573 -19.20 -10.47 -10.37
C PRO A 573 -18.41 -10.66 -11.66
N ASN A 574 -18.09 -11.91 -12.03
CA ASN A 574 -17.36 -12.21 -13.26
C ASN A 574 -18.27 -12.10 -14.50
N VAL A 575 -18.76 -10.89 -14.76
CA VAL A 575 -19.65 -10.52 -15.86
C VAL A 575 -19.05 -9.28 -16.54
N PRO A 576 -18.57 -9.36 -17.79
CA PRO A 576 -17.89 -8.24 -18.47
C PRO A 576 -18.68 -6.94 -18.45
N GLU A 577 -20.00 -7.00 -18.62
CA GLU A 577 -20.88 -5.83 -18.62
C GLU A 577 -20.94 -5.12 -17.26
N ILE A 578 -20.71 -5.83 -16.15
CA ILE A 578 -20.64 -5.23 -14.82
C ILE A 578 -19.28 -4.57 -14.60
N TYR A 579 -18.20 -5.22 -15.05
CA TYR A 579 -16.88 -4.60 -15.05
C TYR A 579 -16.85 -3.30 -15.86
N ASN A 580 -17.50 -3.27 -17.02
CA ASN A 580 -17.62 -2.06 -17.84
C ASN A 580 -18.37 -0.93 -17.11
N LYS A 581 -19.31 -1.24 -16.21
CA LYS A 581 -19.98 -0.23 -15.38
C LYS A 581 -19.11 0.29 -14.23
N ILE A 582 -18.29 -0.59 -13.65
CA ILE A 582 -17.50 -0.28 -12.45
C ILE A 582 -16.22 0.48 -12.79
N TYR A 583 -15.42 -0.04 -13.73
CA TYR A 583 -14.10 0.52 -14.01
C TYR A 583 -14.21 1.85 -14.75
N GLN A 584 -13.28 2.75 -14.42
CA GLN A 584 -13.14 4.04 -15.08
C GLN A 584 -12.11 3.94 -16.21
N ASN A 585 -12.38 4.64 -17.31
CA ASN A 585 -11.40 4.87 -18.35
C ASN A 585 -10.52 6.08 -17.98
N TYR A 586 -9.20 5.89 -17.90
CA TYR A 586 -8.25 6.99 -17.67
C TYR A 586 -7.72 7.53 -19.00
N GLU A 587 -7.47 8.84 -19.09
CA GLU A 587 -7.09 9.52 -20.33
C GLU A 587 -5.67 9.21 -20.84
N ASP A 588 -5.00 8.15 -20.37
CA ASP A 588 -3.68 7.72 -20.85
C ASP A 588 -3.71 7.19 -22.31
N GLY A 589 -4.85 7.31 -22.99
CA GLY A 589 -5.08 6.86 -24.36
C GLY A 589 -5.27 5.35 -24.48
N LYS A 590 -5.24 4.58 -23.38
CA LYS A 590 -5.44 3.13 -23.39
C LYS A 590 -6.88 2.78 -23.01
N GLY A 591 -7.82 3.33 -23.78
CA GLY A 591 -9.25 3.09 -23.65
C GLY A 591 -9.57 1.63 -23.34
N GLY A 592 -9.92 1.35 -22.09
CA GLY A 592 -10.20 0.01 -21.62
C GLY A 592 -11.61 -0.40 -22.02
N TYR A 593 -11.71 -1.46 -22.83
CA TYR A 593 -12.96 -2.15 -23.09
C TYR A 593 -12.79 -3.57 -22.52
N LEU A 594 -13.78 -4.09 -21.81
CA LEU A 594 -13.92 -5.52 -21.61
C LEU A 594 -15.09 -6.00 -22.47
N GLY A 595 -14.78 -6.55 -23.65
CA GLY A 595 -15.78 -6.89 -24.68
C GLY A 595 -16.09 -5.71 -25.60
N SER A 596 -17.38 -5.46 -25.89
CA SER A 596 -17.82 -4.47 -26.88
C SER A 596 -18.26 -3.11 -26.31
N THR A 597 -18.19 -2.93 -24.99
CA THR A 597 -18.71 -1.72 -24.30
C THR A 597 -17.58 -1.02 -23.57
N ALA A 598 -17.57 0.32 -23.63
CA ALA A 598 -16.56 1.14 -22.94
C ALA A 598 -16.77 1.11 -21.43
N PHE A 599 -15.68 1.33 -20.69
CA PHE A 599 -15.71 1.62 -19.26
C PHE A 599 -16.48 2.93 -18.97
N THR A 600 -17.51 2.86 -18.12
CA THR A 600 -18.38 3.98 -17.74
C THR A 600 -18.28 4.37 -16.27
N GLY A 601 -17.40 3.71 -15.50
CA GLY A 601 -17.15 4.06 -14.12
C GLY A 601 -16.57 5.46 -13.98
N SER A 602 -16.81 6.08 -12.83
CA SER A 602 -16.32 7.43 -12.55
C SER A 602 -16.13 7.67 -11.06
N THR A 603 -15.25 8.61 -10.74
CA THR A 603 -15.07 9.12 -9.39
C THR A 603 -16.17 10.10 -8.98
N CYS A 604 -16.73 9.88 -7.79
CA CYS A 604 -17.48 10.88 -7.04
C CYS A 604 -16.52 11.79 -6.27
N ASN A 605 -16.47 13.06 -6.67
CA ASN A 605 -15.77 14.14 -5.96
C ASN A 605 -16.73 15.30 -5.66
N VAL A 606 -16.19 16.40 -5.12
CA VAL A 606 -17.00 17.56 -4.71
C VAL A 606 -17.71 18.25 -5.89
N VAL A 607 -17.13 18.22 -7.10
CA VAL A 607 -17.67 18.92 -8.28
C VAL A 607 -18.42 17.98 -9.24
N SER A 608 -18.20 16.67 -9.16
CA SER A 608 -18.78 15.70 -10.08
C SER A 608 -18.97 14.34 -9.42
N CYS A 609 -20.15 13.75 -9.57
CA CYS A 609 -20.49 12.44 -9.01
C CYS A 609 -21.22 11.53 -10.01
N GLY A 610 -20.64 11.35 -11.19
CA GLY A 610 -21.22 10.55 -12.26
C GLY A 610 -22.00 11.40 -13.27
N THR A 611 -23.01 10.82 -13.92
CA THR A 611 -23.73 11.46 -15.03
C THR A 611 -24.66 12.57 -14.52
N PRO A 612 -24.53 13.82 -15.00
CA PRO A 612 -25.39 14.92 -14.59
C PRO A 612 -26.88 14.63 -14.76
N LEU A 613 -27.69 15.12 -13.83
CA LEU A 613 -29.13 14.88 -13.75
C LEU A 613 -29.92 16.19 -13.87
N LYS A 614 -31.16 16.05 -14.34
CA LYS A 614 -32.19 17.09 -14.26
C LYS A 614 -33.03 16.86 -13.01
N ALA A 615 -33.50 17.91 -12.34
CA ALA A 615 -34.45 17.75 -11.24
C ALA A 615 -35.85 17.43 -11.77
N ASN A 616 -36.21 18.03 -12.90
CA ASN A 616 -37.46 17.76 -13.62
C ASN A 616 -37.18 17.28 -15.05
N VAL A 617 -38.00 16.37 -15.55
CA VAL A 617 -37.91 15.87 -16.94
C VAL A 617 -37.98 17.01 -17.98
N ASN A 618 -38.65 18.10 -17.64
CA ASN A 618 -38.83 19.28 -18.48
C ASN A 618 -37.68 20.30 -18.38
N ASP A 619 -36.71 20.11 -17.49
CA ASP A 619 -35.57 21.04 -17.38
C ASP A 619 -34.81 21.08 -18.70
N SER A 620 -34.42 22.28 -19.14
CA SER A 620 -33.68 22.46 -20.40
C SER A 620 -32.24 21.92 -20.34
N ALA A 621 -31.66 21.84 -19.14
CA ALA A 621 -30.29 21.36 -18.91
C ALA A 621 -30.17 20.55 -17.61
N ALA A 622 -29.19 19.64 -17.56
CA ALA A 622 -28.85 18.90 -16.36
C ALA A 622 -27.97 19.77 -15.43
N MET A 623 -28.58 20.27 -14.36
CA MET A 623 -27.95 21.22 -13.42
C MET A 623 -27.43 20.54 -12.14
N TYR A 624 -27.66 19.24 -11.98
CA TYR A 624 -27.31 18.49 -10.77
C TYR A 624 -26.28 17.42 -11.05
N GLN A 625 -25.44 17.15 -10.06
CA GLN A 625 -24.47 16.07 -10.11
C GLN A 625 -25.18 14.70 -10.13
N GLY A 626 -24.53 13.71 -10.73
CA GLY A 626 -25.00 12.35 -10.76
C GLY A 626 -25.00 11.67 -9.40
N ARG A 627 -25.44 10.41 -9.40
CA ARG A 627 -25.42 9.51 -8.23
C ARG A 627 -24.97 8.09 -8.60
N ASN A 628 -24.41 7.91 -9.81
CA ASN A 628 -24.03 6.61 -10.37
C ASN A 628 -22.50 6.42 -10.45
N ALA A 629 -21.73 7.25 -9.76
CA ALA A 629 -20.30 7.07 -9.61
C ALA A 629 -19.97 5.75 -8.88
N THR A 630 -18.77 5.22 -9.14
CA THR A 630 -18.31 3.90 -8.66
C THR A 630 -17.06 3.98 -7.80
N HIS A 631 -16.35 5.12 -7.84
CA HIS A 631 -15.14 5.35 -7.07
C HIS A 631 -15.36 6.51 -6.08
N SER A 632 -14.70 6.41 -4.94
CA SER A 632 -14.74 7.41 -3.86
C SER A 632 -13.60 8.42 -4.00
N SER A 633 -13.76 9.58 -3.39
CA SER A 633 -12.69 10.58 -3.21
C SER A 633 -12.67 11.13 -1.80
N ILE A 634 -11.48 11.51 -1.32
CA ILE A 634 -11.27 12.26 -0.09
C ILE A 634 -10.30 13.39 -0.40
N ALA A 635 -10.74 14.62 -0.24
CA ALA A 635 -9.89 15.80 -0.39
C ALA A 635 -9.96 16.65 0.87
N ILE A 636 -8.83 17.21 1.30
CA ILE A 636 -8.75 18.15 2.41
C ILE A 636 -7.83 19.27 2.00
N GLY A 637 -8.30 20.51 2.13
CA GLY A 637 -7.50 21.70 1.89
C GLY A 637 -7.58 22.25 0.48
N THR A 638 -6.52 22.96 0.08
CA THR A 638 -6.36 23.59 -1.24
C THR A 638 -6.22 22.52 -2.31
N VAL A 639 -7.35 22.14 -2.90
CA VAL A 639 -7.45 21.07 -3.90
C VAL A 639 -8.15 21.62 -5.13
N GLU A 640 -7.57 21.36 -6.30
CA GLU A 640 -8.21 21.69 -7.58
C GLU A 640 -8.67 20.45 -8.32
N ARG A 641 -9.68 20.65 -9.17
CA ARG A 641 -10.13 19.67 -10.13
C ARG A 641 -9.39 19.86 -11.45
N LEU A 642 -8.80 18.80 -11.96
CA LEU A 642 -8.15 18.73 -13.27
C LEU A 642 -9.19 18.46 -14.38
N PRO A 643 -8.87 18.75 -15.66
CA PRO A 643 -9.80 18.54 -16.79
C PRO A 643 -10.33 17.11 -16.91
N ASN A 644 -9.52 16.10 -16.54
CA ASN A 644 -9.86 14.68 -16.56
C ASN A 644 -10.72 14.23 -15.36
N ASN A 645 -11.33 15.16 -14.63
CA ASN A 645 -12.12 14.93 -13.41
C ASN A 645 -11.34 14.38 -12.21
N MET A 646 -10.01 14.38 -12.24
CA MET A 646 -9.20 14.00 -11.09
C MET A 646 -8.95 15.19 -10.16
N LEU A 647 -8.76 14.94 -8.87
CA LEU A 647 -8.38 15.94 -7.88
C LEU A 647 -6.85 16.02 -7.71
N ARG A 648 -6.32 17.24 -7.54
CA ARG A 648 -4.91 17.50 -7.22
C ARG A 648 -4.81 18.44 -6.02
N ALA A 649 -4.07 18.01 -5.00
CA ALA A 649 -3.65 18.88 -3.92
C ALA A 649 -2.61 19.89 -4.43
N LYS A 650 -2.84 21.18 -4.20
CA LYS A 650 -1.87 22.23 -4.53
C LYS A 650 -0.77 22.30 -3.47
N ASP A 651 0.43 22.65 -3.91
CA ASP A 651 1.66 22.67 -3.11
C ASP A 651 2.32 24.07 -3.03
N HIS A 652 1.58 25.13 -3.35
CA HIS A 652 2.08 26.51 -3.23
C HIS A 652 2.25 26.94 -1.77
N THR A 653 3.01 28.02 -1.54
CA THR A 653 3.41 28.50 -0.20
C THR A 653 2.26 28.65 0.79
N ASP A 654 1.11 29.17 0.33
CA ASP A 654 -0.07 29.38 1.18
C ASP A 654 -1.11 28.23 1.12
N ALA A 655 -0.79 27.08 0.54
CA ALA A 655 -1.72 25.95 0.50
C ALA A 655 -2.00 25.45 1.92
N THR A 656 -3.26 25.14 2.23
CA THR A 656 -3.70 24.76 3.58
C THR A 656 -4.65 23.59 3.54
N GLY A 657 -4.68 22.78 4.60
CA GLY A 657 -5.63 21.68 4.75
C GLY A 657 -5.56 21.11 6.16
N VAL A 658 -4.55 20.28 6.41
CA VAL A 658 -4.31 19.65 7.71
C VAL A 658 -3.42 20.56 8.54
N VAL A 659 -3.97 21.15 9.61
CA VAL A 659 -3.27 22.12 10.45
C VAL A 659 -3.38 21.72 11.92
N PHE A 660 -2.25 21.69 12.63
CA PHE A 660 -2.24 21.60 14.09
C PHE A 660 -2.05 23.00 14.68
N LYS A 661 -2.86 23.37 15.66
CA LYS A 661 -2.70 24.63 16.41
C LYS A 661 -2.48 24.34 17.89
N GLY A 662 -1.51 25.02 18.49
CA GLY A 662 -1.27 25.01 19.93
C GLY A 662 -2.23 25.92 20.71
N VAL A 663 -2.15 25.85 22.04
CA VAL A 663 -2.92 26.76 22.94
C VAL A 663 -2.49 28.22 22.78
N ASP A 664 -1.27 28.48 22.36
CA ASP A 664 -0.77 29.81 22.04
C ASP A 664 -1.22 30.31 20.65
N GLY A 665 -1.95 29.48 19.89
CA GLY A 665 -2.35 29.75 18.52
C GLY A 665 -1.26 29.49 17.48
N THR A 666 -0.07 29.03 17.88
CA THR A 666 1.00 28.65 16.95
C THR A 666 0.52 27.52 16.05
N ALA A 667 0.53 27.75 14.74
CA ALA A 667 0.05 26.81 13.75
C ALA A 667 1.20 26.05 13.07
N LYS A 668 0.99 24.76 12.84
CA LYS A 668 1.79 23.90 11.97
C LYS A 668 0.89 23.37 10.86
N ASN A 669 1.07 23.93 9.67
CA ASN A 669 0.34 23.54 8.47
C ASN A 669 1.09 22.40 7.77
N LEU A 670 0.44 21.25 7.60
CA LEU A 670 0.96 20.08 6.90
C LEU A 670 0.54 20.06 5.42
N GLY A 671 -0.22 21.04 4.97
CA GLY A 671 -0.68 21.20 3.60
C GLY A 671 -1.98 20.46 3.30
N SER A 672 -2.21 20.23 2.01
CA SER A 672 -3.45 19.67 1.46
C SER A 672 -3.27 18.21 1.08
N VAL A 673 -4.37 17.45 1.00
CA VAL A 673 -4.36 16.06 0.53
C VAL A 673 -5.51 15.84 -0.46
N ALA A 674 -5.26 15.06 -1.50
CA ALA A 674 -6.26 14.57 -2.43
C ALA A 674 -6.03 13.07 -2.65
N ILE A 675 -7.01 12.27 -2.26
CA ILE A 675 -7.12 10.84 -2.54
C ILE A 675 -8.30 10.70 -3.47
N ASP A 676 -8.07 10.15 -4.66
CA ASP A 676 -9.07 10.15 -5.70
C ASP A 676 -9.10 8.81 -6.43
N GLY A 677 -10.28 8.41 -6.90
CA GLY A 677 -10.46 7.14 -7.61
C GLY A 677 -10.36 5.89 -6.72
N VAL A 678 -10.80 5.96 -5.46
CA VAL A 678 -10.78 4.80 -4.55
C VAL A 678 -11.91 3.82 -4.91
N LEU A 679 -11.55 2.67 -5.46
CA LEU A 679 -12.47 1.57 -5.77
C LEU A 679 -12.44 0.48 -4.71
N ILE A 680 -13.60 0.12 -4.17
CA ILE A 680 -13.74 -1.08 -3.32
C ILE A 680 -14.10 -2.27 -4.21
N GLN A 681 -13.12 -3.08 -4.59
CA GLN A 681 -13.37 -4.30 -5.39
C GLN A 681 -14.03 -5.42 -4.57
N HIS A 682 -13.61 -5.55 -3.31
CA HIS A 682 -14.17 -6.48 -2.33
C HIS A 682 -13.75 -5.99 -0.94
N LEU A 683 -14.72 -5.85 -0.04
CA LEU A 683 -14.45 -5.54 1.36
C LEU A 683 -15.38 -6.37 2.21
N LYS A 684 -14.85 -7.10 3.19
CA LYS A 684 -15.64 -7.97 4.05
C LYS A 684 -15.20 -7.80 5.50
N PHE A 685 -16.11 -7.31 6.33
CA PHE A 685 -16.01 -7.36 7.78
C PHE A 685 -16.85 -8.53 8.28
N LYS A 686 -16.26 -9.33 9.15
CA LYS A 686 -16.91 -10.46 9.79
C LYS A 686 -16.67 -10.36 11.28
N THR A 687 -17.74 -10.47 12.05
CA THR A 687 -17.64 -10.63 13.50
C THR A 687 -16.99 -11.97 13.86
N THR A 688 -16.21 -12.00 14.94
CA THR A 688 -15.55 -13.20 15.44
C THR A 688 -16.14 -13.57 16.80
N GLY A 689 -17.33 -14.19 16.80
CA GLY A 689 -17.93 -14.76 18.02
C GLY A 689 -19.10 -13.96 18.58
N LEU A 690 -20.24 -14.01 17.89
CA LEU A 690 -21.55 -13.86 18.52
C LEU A 690 -22.06 -15.20 19.07
#